data_AF-A0A934L2B5-F1
#
_entry.id   AF-A0A934L2B5-F1
#
_cell.length_a   1.000
_cell.length_b   1.000
_cell.length_c   1.000
_cell.angle_alpha   90.00
_cell.angle_beta   90.00
_cell.angle_gamma   90.00
#
_symmetry.space_group_name_H-M   'P 1'
#
loop_
_entity.id
_entity.type
_entity.pdbx_description
1 polymer ?
#
loop_
_entity_poly.entity_id
_entity_poly.type
_entity_poly.pdbx_seq_one_letter_code
_entity_poly.pdbx_strand_id
1 'polypeptide(L)'
;MKVSEAMRTTAALVCGGLLPAQEPLVPRADLRGLEHAAVELARSGRPEEWSDLIAVLAQLGMPGKDLAKLRAAGEKSLAQQKKPLEDGSRPAKALREAATLLASRLPQVATGEPAAHFARQLLALDADIEAANVALGHARIGTHWVVAEEMARKAKRDAIQRTLQDVRRRPVAVGMSESKGDEADAQRTGAALLAAVLGRPVVKVTFDNLTVHSSRSAEQTRRIVVQTLRAHAFARFALDGKLEIPALAPLQTVIVDSRIVYERCIEVAAQRGWLALDDANEARKLGAFYLTSGALVDHGITESQAESALLVAIDRQRLCQEALTAGHLNWVCKAVLGTPIPTYVWDDVKYEPDNLARTSAQDGRAAAEREEFRRLSEAGLAGGRAYLRYLAARREDPPWSAGLLPKLGQIQGENLLKATFVAEFLVEEGRLLALNDSLLKVGTAGTLPEIVGTALDEPLASFEERWRTWLVGLPPGLVQRLQQKPTELDREVQSTLQALDALRANAFGAASAWLNPVPPISFDAELSRGCQAHAAYLVRHPEQSARWPDVHEENPDHADWSAAGAWAGGHSVIACGAKNGATALHSWMGTFYHRLLLLDPGLVRVGLGQSRDVVVLDSGSMVASRQDSWHVAWPPDGMTDVPVRFVPELPNPVPGEDQAQWGYPITLQLGVRTSHNEPEVTMRLNEGAATGKAVPCWFVSPQQPTNRDIAPEAQGCRDRSRLADALGS
;
A
#
# COMPACT_ATOMS: atom_id res chain seq x y z
N MET A 1 30.20 5.23 22.54
CA MET A 1 31.10 5.99 21.63
C MET A 1 32.10 5.16 20.84
N LYS A 2 32.56 3.97 21.28
CA LYS A 2 33.55 3.14 20.52
C LYS A 2 32.95 2.09 19.56
N VAL A 3 31.63 1.89 19.55
CA VAL A 3 30.94 0.91 18.67
C VAL A 3 30.55 1.52 17.31
N SER A 4 30.44 2.85 17.24
CA SER A 4 30.10 3.63 16.02
C SER A 4 31.21 3.64 14.95
N GLU A 5 32.45 3.39 15.33
CA GLU A 5 33.61 3.41 14.43
C GLU A 5 33.79 2.03 13.74
N ALA A 6 33.37 0.95 14.41
CA ALA A 6 33.42 -0.41 13.86
C ALA A 6 32.42 -0.62 12.69
N MET A 7 31.21 -0.04 12.75
CA MET A 7 30.20 -0.24 11.70
C MET A 7 30.41 0.62 10.43
N ARG A 8 30.99 1.82 10.54
CA ARG A 8 31.44 2.58 9.34
C ARG A 8 32.55 1.83 8.62
N THR A 9 33.36 1.09 9.37
CA THR A 9 34.39 0.21 8.81
C THR A 9 33.75 -1.00 8.12
N THR A 10 32.61 -1.54 8.59
CA THR A 10 31.93 -2.69 7.97
C THR A 10 31.20 -2.37 6.65
N ALA A 11 30.53 -1.22 6.52
CA ALA A 11 29.95 -0.80 5.23
C ALA A 11 31.04 -0.44 4.19
N ALA A 12 32.18 0.07 4.67
CA ALA A 12 33.38 0.20 3.86
C ALA A 12 34.12 -1.14 3.65
N LEU A 13 33.88 -2.19 4.44
CA LEU A 13 34.49 -3.52 4.28
C LEU A 13 33.67 -4.46 3.38
N VAL A 14 32.35 -4.27 3.25
CA VAL A 14 31.57 -5.02 2.25
C VAL A 14 31.75 -4.43 0.85
N CYS A 15 32.04 -3.13 0.74
CA CYS A 15 32.48 -2.48 -0.51
C CYS A 15 34.01 -2.31 -0.63
N GLY A 16 34.80 -2.79 0.33
CA GLY A 16 36.23 -2.49 0.43
C GLY A 16 37.03 -3.49 1.25
N GLY A 17 36.54 -4.73 1.36
CA GLY A 17 37.45 -5.86 1.33
C GLY A 17 38.28 -5.63 0.08
N LEU A 18 39.58 -5.38 0.25
CA LEU A 18 40.53 -5.13 -0.84
C LEU A 18 40.38 -6.30 -1.81
N LEU A 19 39.51 -6.14 -2.80
CA LEU A 19 39.50 -6.98 -3.97
C LEU A 19 40.95 -6.92 -4.47
N PRO A 20 41.57 -8.07 -4.74
CA PRO A 20 42.93 -8.08 -5.29
C PRO A 20 42.98 -7.05 -6.40
N ALA A 21 43.99 -6.17 -6.39
CA ALA A 21 44.06 -4.98 -7.23
C ALA A 21 43.65 -5.35 -8.66
N GLN A 22 42.39 -5.06 -9.00
CA GLN A 22 41.85 -5.46 -10.29
C GLN A 22 42.56 -4.61 -11.33
N GLU A 23 43.01 -5.26 -12.41
CA GLU A 23 43.52 -4.52 -13.55
C GLU A 23 42.44 -3.53 -14.02
N PRO A 24 42.83 -2.29 -14.32
CA PRO A 24 41.86 -1.28 -14.74
C PRO A 24 41.17 -1.74 -16.03
N LEU A 25 39.84 -1.70 -16.05
CA LEU A 25 39.04 -2.13 -17.21
C LEU A 25 39.30 -1.26 -18.44
N VAL A 26 39.66 0.01 -18.23
CA VAL A 26 39.94 0.97 -19.30
C VAL A 26 41.20 1.79 -19.02
N PRO A 27 41.93 2.22 -20.07
CA PRO A 27 43.08 3.09 -19.91
C PRO A 27 42.71 4.42 -19.23
N ARG A 28 43.59 4.90 -18.35
CA ARG A 28 43.41 6.16 -17.61
C ARG A 28 43.07 7.37 -18.50
N ALA A 29 43.60 7.41 -19.72
CA ALA A 29 43.36 8.50 -20.68
C ALA A 29 41.89 8.60 -21.09
N ASP A 30 41.19 7.47 -21.20
CA ASP A 30 39.81 7.39 -21.66
C ASP A 30 38.81 7.85 -20.57
N LEU A 31 39.25 7.91 -19.30
CA LEU A 31 38.43 8.38 -18.16
C LEU A 31 38.35 9.91 -18.03
N ARG A 32 39.15 10.68 -18.77
CA ARG A 32 39.21 12.15 -18.64
C ARG A 32 37.86 12.84 -18.93
N GLY A 33 37.08 12.30 -19.86
CA GLY A 33 35.75 12.83 -20.17
C GLY A 33 34.77 12.70 -18.99
N LEU A 34 34.82 11.57 -18.28
CA LEU A 34 34.01 11.33 -17.10
C LEU A 34 34.44 12.18 -15.90
N GLU A 35 35.74 12.44 -15.73
CA GLU A 35 36.21 13.40 -14.72
C GLU A 35 35.67 14.80 -14.97
N HIS A 36 35.68 15.24 -16.23
CA HIS A 36 35.12 16.54 -16.60
C HIS A 36 33.63 16.59 -16.28
N ALA A 37 32.87 15.55 -16.66
CA ALA A 37 31.46 15.43 -16.32
C ALA A 37 31.20 15.45 -14.80
N ALA A 38 32.04 14.79 -14.00
CA ALA A 38 31.94 14.81 -12.54
C ALA A 38 32.13 16.22 -11.97
N VAL A 39 33.09 16.99 -12.50
CA VAL A 39 33.28 18.38 -12.09
C VAL A 39 32.05 19.24 -12.45
N GLU A 40 31.47 19.05 -13.64
CA GLU A 40 30.28 19.79 -14.06
C GLU A 40 29.03 19.42 -13.23
N LEU A 41 28.85 18.15 -12.86
CA LEU A 41 27.79 17.71 -11.95
C LEU A 41 27.93 18.36 -10.57
N ALA A 42 29.13 18.33 -9.99
CA ALA A 42 29.39 18.95 -8.70
C ALA A 42 29.14 20.48 -8.74
N ARG A 43 29.57 21.15 -9.81
CA ARG A 43 29.29 22.58 -10.04
C ARG A 43 27.81 22.89 -10.25
N SER A 44 27.04 21.93 -10.75
CA SER A 44 25.60 22.09 -10.98
C SER A 44 24.76 21.77 -9.73
N GLY A 45 25.39 21.43 -8.60
CA GLY A 45 24.69 21.10 -7.36
C GLY A 45 23.93 19.77 -7.42
N ARG A 46 24.49 18.76 -8.10
CA ARG A 46 23.88 17.44 -8.34
C ARG A 46 24.58 16.34 -7.53
N PRO A 47 24.38 16.27 -6.19
CA PRO A 47 25.19 15.41 -5.33
C PRO A 47 24.97 13.92 -5.57
N GLU A 48 23.74 13.50 -5.90
CA GLU A 48 23.39 12.09 -6.14
C GLU A 48 24.02 11.58 -7.44
N GLU A 49 23.78 12.28 -8.55
CA GLU A 49 24.36 11.91 -9.85
C GLU A 49 25.89 11.98 -9.83
N TRP A 50 26.46 12.93 -9.08
CA TRP A 50 27.90 13.01 -8.87
C TRP A 50 28.44 11.79 -8.11
N SER A 51 27.81 11.41 -7.00
CA SER A 51 28.21 10.24 -6.21
C SER A 51 28.17 8.95 -7.03
N ASP A 52 27.12 8.77 -7.83
CA ASP A 52 26.97 7.62 -8.72
C ASP A 52 28.07 7.58 -9.79
N LEU A 53 28.40 8.72 -10.40
CA LEU A 53 29.49 8.80 -11.37
C LEU A 53 30.86 8.48 -10.74
N ILE A 54 31.10 8.90 -9.50
CA ILE A 54 32.31 8.56 -8.74
C ILE A 54 32.38 7.05 -8.49
N ALA A 55 31.25 6.40 -8.19
CA ALA A 55 31.19 4.95 -8.05
C ALA A 55 31.52 4.24 -9.37
N VAL A 56 30.95 4.70 -10.49
CA VAL A 56 31.25 4.17 -11.84
C VAL A 56 32.74 4.33 -12.17
N LEU A 57 33.33 5.50 -11.92
CA LEU A 57 34.76 5.74 -12.14
C LEU A 57 35.67 4.79 -11.35
N ALA A 58 35.28 4.47 -10.11
CA ALA A 58 35.99 3.49 -9.29
C ALA A 58 35.91 2.09 -9.91
N GLN A 59 34.72 1.67 -10.34
CA GLN A 59 34.47 0.37 -10.98
C GLN A 59 35.16 0.23 -12.35
N LEU A 60 35.40 1.35 -13.05
CA LEU A 60 36.17 1.39 -14.29
C LEU A 60 37.69 1.34 -14.08
N GLY A 61 38.17 1.33 -12.83
CA GLY A 61 39.59 1.22 -12.49
C GLY A 61 40.32 2.56 -12.38
N MET A 62 39.62 3.66 -12.05
CA MET A 62 40.31 4.92 -11.74
C MET A 62 41.30 4.73 -10.58
N PRO A 63 42.57 5.17 -10.69
CA PRO A 63 43.54 5.05 -9.60
C PRO A 63 43.03 5.71 -8.32
N GLY A 64 43.17 5.04 -7.17
CA GLY A 64 42.61 5.51 -5.90
C GLY A 64 43.05 6.92 -5.50
N LYS A 65 44.29 7.32 -5.82
CA LYS A 65 44.80 8.68 -5.58
C LYS A 65 44.07 9.74 -6.41
N ASP A 66 43.79 9.43 -7.68
CA ASP A 66 43.08 10.34 -8.57
C ASP A 66 41.61 10.45 -8.18
N LEU A 67 40.98 9.31 -7.85
CA LEU A 67 39.61 9.25 -7.38
C LEU A 67 39.42 10.04 -6.08
N ALA A 68 40.34 9.91 -5.12
CA ALA A 68 40.32 10.67 -3.87
C ALA A 68 40.44 12.19 -4.11
N LYS A 69 41.32 12.60 -5.05
CA LYS A 69 41.46 14.01 -5.44
C LYS A 69 40.17 14.54 -6.09
N LEU A 70 39.55 13.75 -6.96
CA LEU A 70 38.28 14.12 -7.60
C LEU A 70 37.14 14.23 -6.58
N ARG A 71 37.06 13.30 -5.62
CA ARG A 71 36.10 13.36 -4.50
C ARG A 71 36.21 14.66 -3.71
N ALA A 72 37.42 14.99 -3.24
CA ALA A 72 37.65 16.21 -2.47
C ALA A 72 37.31 17.49 -3.26
N ALA A 73 37.61 17.51 -4.57
CA ALA A 73 37.27 18.65 -5.43
C ALA A 73 35.75 18.77 -5.68
N GLY A 74 35.06 17.64 -5.86
CA GLY A 74 33.62 17.60 -6.06
C GLY A 74 32.85 17.98 -4.80
N GLU A 75 33.20 17.42 -3.64
CA GLU A 75 32.62 17.78 -2.33
C GLU A 75 32.75 19.27 -2.04
N LYS A 76 33.93 19.85 -2.30
CA LYS A 76 34.14 21.29 -2.18
C LYS A 76 33.23 22.09 -3.11
N SER A 77 33.02 21.63 -4.35
CA SER A 77 32.17 22.31 -5.33
C SER A 77 30.69 22.21 -4.95
N LEU A 78 30.25 21.03 -4.50
CA LEU A 78 28.89 20.80 -3.99
C LEU A 78 28.58 21.69 -2.79
N ALA A 79 29.52 21.81 -1.84
CA ALA A 79 29.37 22.68 -0.67
C ALA A 79 29.26 24.18 -1.03
N GLN A 80 29.74 24.59 -2.21
CA GLN A 80 29.62 25.96 -2.70
C GLN A 80 28.28 26.25 -3.39
N GLN A 81 27.53 25.22 -3.78
CA GLN A 81 26.25 25.38 -4.47
C GLN A 81 25.09 25.50 -3.49
N LYS A 82 24.35 26.62 -3.58
CA LYS A 82 23.17 26.86 -2.72
C LYS A 82 21.89 26.25 -3.27
N LYS A 83 21.78 26.11 -4.59
CA LYS A 83 20.63 25.51 -5.29
C LYS A 83 21.14 24.71 -6.49
N PRO A 84 20.58 23.51 -6.75
CA PRO A 84 20.84 22.78 -7.99
C PRO A 84 20.45 23.62 -9.21
N LEU A 85 21.23 23.56 -10.29
CA LEU A 85 20.83 24.11 -11.58
C LEU A 85 19.73 23.24 -12.17
N GLU A 86 18.63 23.84 -12.60
CA GLU A 86 17.50 23.13 -13.21
C GLU A 86 17.89 22.43 -14.51
N ASP A 87 18.77 23.04 -15.31
CA ASP A 87 19.20 22.48 -16.58
C ASP A 87 20.33 21.44 -16.43
N GLY A 88 19.97 20.16 -16.58
CA GLY A 88 20.91 19.03 -16.62
C GLY A 88 21.50 18.76 -18.02
N SER A 89 21.17 19.54 -19.05
CA SER A 89 21.52 19.23 -20.44
C SER A 89 23.03 19.21 -20.71
N ARG A 90 23.78 20.15 -20.12
CA ARG A 90 25.24 20.25 -20.28
C ARG A 90 25.98 19.04 -19.69
N PRO A 91 25.81 18.67 -18.41
CA PRO A 91 26.45 17.46 -17.89
C PRO A 91 25.95 16.19 -18.58
N ALA A 92 24.67 16.12 -18.97
CA ALA A 92 24.15 14.99 -19.75
C ALA A 92 24.86 14.82 -21.10
N LYS A 93 25.11 15.92 -21.82
CA LYS A 93 25.86 15.90 -23.08
C LYS A 93 27.29 15.39 -22.88
N ALA A 94 28.01 15.92 -21.89
CA ALA A 94 29.38 15.51 -21.59
C ALA A 94 29.48 14.02 -21.21
N LEU A 95 28.53 13.53 -20.41
CA LEU A 95 28.43 12.11 -20.05
C LEU A 95 28.18 11.23 -21.26
N ARG A 96 27.24 11.60 -22.14
CA ARG A 96 26.92 10.84 -23.36
C ARG A 96 28.12 10.74 -24.29
N GLU A 97 28.85 11.85 -24.49
CA GLU A 97 30.07 11.86 -25.31
C GLU A 97 31.15 10.93 -24.71
N ALA A 98 31.37 10.99 -23.40
CA ALA A 98 32.32 10.13 -22.70
C ALA A 98 31.91 8.63 -22.73
N ALA A 99 30.64 8.32 -22.49
CA ALA A 99 30.11 6.97 -22.55
C ALA A 99 30.22 6.38 -23.96
N THR A 100 29.93 7.17 -24.99
CA THR A 100 30.07 6.75 -26.40
C THR A 100 31.53 6.43 -26.75
N LEU A 101 32.48 7.26 -26.30
CA LEU A 101 33.90 7.00 -26.50
C LEU A 101 34.32 5.69 -25.81
N LEU A 102 33.91 5.49 -24.55
CA LEU A 102 34.23 4.27 -23.80
C LEU A 102 33.58 3.02 -24.43
N ALA A 103 32.38 3.13 -24.97
CA ALA A 103 31.69 2.03 -25.64
C ALA A 103 32.49 1.46 -26.83
N SER A 104 33.30 2.28 -27.50
CA SER A 104 34.20 1.82 -28.58
C SER A 104 35.30 0.85 -28.11
N ARG A 105 35.57 0.80 -26.79
CA ARG A 105 36.52 -0.12 -26.16
C ARG A 105 35.91 -1.46 -25.81
N LEU A 106 34.59 -1.60 -25.80
CA LEU A 106 33.92 -2.81 -25.35
C LEU A 106 34.40 -4.09 -26.09
N PRO A 107 34.65 -4.07 -27.42
CA PRO A 107 35.23 -5.23 -28.12
C PRO A 107 36.68 -5.56 -27.74
N GLN A 108 37.39 -4.65 -27.07
CA GLN A 108 38.79 -4.81 -26.64
C GLN A 108 38.90 -5.38 -25.22
N VAL A 109 37.79 -5.39 -24.46
CA VAL A 109 37.74 -5.98 -23.12
C VAL A 109 37.60 -7.50 -23.22
N ALA A 110 38.24 -8.22 -22.30
CA ALA A 110 38.16 -9.67 -22.25
C ALA A 110 36.70 -10.16 -22.21
N THR A 111 36.39 -11.18 -23.01
CA THR A 111 35.05 -11.78 -23.11
C THR A 111 34.58 -12.36 -21.78
N GLY A 112 33.27 -12.50 -21.60
CA GLY A 112 32.67 -13.03 -20.38
C GLY A 112 32.45 -11.94 -19.34
N GLU A 113 32.75 -12.23 -18.08
CA GLU A 113 32.42 -11.35 -16.96
C GLU A 113 33.07 -9.95 -17.02
N PRO A 114 34.35 -9.78 -17.42
CA PRO A 114 34.93 -8.44 -17.54
C PRO A 114 34.20 -7.55 -18.56
N ALA A 115 33.84 -8.09 -19.73
CA ALA A 115 33.06 -7.37 -20.73
C ALA A 115 31.64 -7.06 -20.24
N ALA A 116 30.98 -8.01 -19.55
CA ALA A 116 29.66 -7.79 -18.97
C ALA A 116 29.69 -6.70 -17.88
N HIS A 117 30.70 -6.73 -17.01
CA HIS A 117 30.90 -5.70 -15.99
C HIS A 117 31.15 -4.33 -16.62
N PHE A 118 32.00 -4.24 -17.64
CA PHE A 118 32.23 -2.99 -18.35
C PHE A 118 30.96 -2.47 -19.04
N ALA A 119 30.19 -3.35 -19.68
CA ALA A 119 28.90 -3.00 -20.27
C ALA A 119 27.91 -2.44 -19.24
N ARG A 120 27.82 -3.03 -18.04
CA ARG A 120 26.99 -2.50 -16.95
C ARG A 120 27.41 -1.10 -16.51
N GLN A 121 28.72 -0.82 -16.44
CA GLN A 121 29.22 0.53 -16.15
C GLN A 121 28.85 1.53 -17.26
N LEU A 122 28.87 1.13 -18.53
CA LEU A 122 28.42 1.97 -19.64
C LEU A 122 26.92 2.29 -19.54
N LEU A 123 26.08 1.31 -19.23
CA LEU A 123 24.64 1.54 -19.07
C LEU A 123 24.29 2.41 -17.85
N ALA A 124 25.10 2.36 -16.78
CA ALA A 124 24.95 3.26 -15.65
C ALA A 124 25.22 4.74 -16.03
N LEU A 125 26.07 4.99 -17.03
CA LEU A 125 26.32 6.32 -17.58
C LEU A 125 25.20 6.73 -18.54
N ASP A 126 24.94 5.91 -19.56
CA ASP A 126 23.94 6.14 -20.58
C ASP A 126 23.27 4.81 -20.96
N ALA A 127 22.00 4.67 -20.59
CA ALA A 127 21.23 3.44 -20.79
C ALA A 127 20.96 3.12 -22.27
N ASP A 128 21.18 4.08 -23.18
CA ASP A 128 20.93 3.94 -24.61
C ASP A 128 22.15 3.44 -25.41
N ILE A 129 23.28 3.14 -24.76
CA ILE A 129 24.48 2.59 -25.42
C ILE A 129 24.18 1.20 -25.96
N GLU A 130 23.94 1.12 -27.27
CA GLU A 130 23.55 -0.10 -27.98
C GLU A 130 24.58 -1.23 -27.82
N ALA A 131 25.88 -0.95 -27.98
CA ALA A 131 26.92 -1.97 -27.86
C ALA A 131 26.93 -2.64 -26.48
N ALA A 132 26.68 -1.88 -25.41
CA ALA A 132 26.62 -2.40 -24.05
C ALA A 132 25.36 -3.24 -23.81
N ASN A 133 24.21 -2.78 -24.31
CA ASN A 133 22.97 -3.55 -24.28
C ASN A 133 23.12 -4.89 -25.02
N VAL A 134 23.69 -4.89 -26.22
CA VAL A 134 23.95 -6.10 -27.01
C VAL A 134 24.92 -7.05 -26.27
N ALA A 135 25.97 -6.52 -25.66
CA ALA A 135 26.92 -7.33 -24.89
C ALA A 135 26.30 -8.01 -23.65
N LEU A 136 25.24 -7.42 -23.10
CA LEU A 136 24.46 -8.01 -21.99
C LEU A 136 23.27 -8.86 -22.46
N GLY A 137 23.10 -9.04 -23.78
CA GLY A 137 21.98 -9.79 -24.33
C GLY A 137 20.62 -9.09 -24.16
N HIS A 138 20.61 -7.78 -23.95
CA HIS A 138 19.37 -7.01 -23.90
C HIS A 138 18.72 -6.93 -25.29
N ALA A 139 17.38 -6.88 -25.32
CA ALA A 139 16.58 -6.72 -26.52
C ALA A 139 15.98 -5.32 -26.60
N ARG A 140 15.83 -4.78 -27.81
CA ARG A 140 15.21 -3.47 -28.04
C ARG A 140 13.72 -3.65 -28.36
N ILE A 141 12.84 -3.00 -27.59
CA ILE A 141 11.40 -2.88 -27.87
C ILE A 141 11.07 -1.41 -28.11
N GLY A 142 10.73 -1.05 -29.34
CA GLY A 142 10.48 0.34 -29.71
C GLY A 142 11.72 1.21 -29.42
N THR A 143 11.57 2.18 -28.52
CA THR A 143 12.64 3.10 -28.12
C THR A 143 13.41 2.67 -26.87
N HIS A 144 13.07 1.53 -26.25
CA HIS A 144 13.63 1.13 -24.96
C HIS A 144 14.33 -0.23 -25.03
N TRP A 145 15.34 -0.41 -24.17
CA TRP A 145 16.04 -1.68 -23.97
C TRP A 145 15.45 -2.44 -22.79
N VAL A 146 15.37 -3.76 -22.92
CA VAL A 146 14.92 -4.68 -21.86
C VAL A 146 15.85 -5.88 -21.78
N VAL A 147 15.97 -6.47 -20.60
CA VAL A 147 16.70 -7.73 -20.44
C VAL A 147 15.94 -8.86 -21.16
N ALA A 148 16.62 -9.86 -21.73
CA ALA A 148 15.96 -10.92 -22.50
C ALA A 148 14.87 -11.67 -21.69
N GLU A 149 15.12 -11.95 -20.40
CA GLU A 149 14.15 -12.59 -19.51
C GLU A 149 12.91 -11.70 -19.30
N GLU A 150 13.07 -10.38 -19.41
CA GLU A 150 11.97 -9.43 -19.28
C GLU A 150 10.98 -9.51 -20.45
N MET A 151 11.42 -9.96 -21.63
CA MET A 151 10.51 -10.23 -22.75
C MET A 151 9.54 -11.37 -22.43
N ALA A 152 10.06 -12.47 -21.87
CA ALA A 152 9.25 -13.62 -21.48
C ALA A 152 8.30 -13.24 -20.34
N ARG A 153 8.79 -12.52 -19.33
CA ARG A 153 7.95 -11.98 -18.24
C ARG A 153 6.91 -11.01 -18.77
N LYS A 154 7.24 -10.14 -19.74
CA LYS A 154 6.27 -9.22 -20.36
C LYS A 154 5.15 -10.01 -21.05
N ALA A 155 5.48 -11.03 -21.82
CA ALA A 155 4.46 -11.87 -22.46
C ALA A 155 3.56 -12.57 -21.43
N LYS A 156 4.13 -13.04 -20.32
CA LYS A 156 3.39 -13.61 -19.18
C LYS A 156 2.52 -12.55 -18.48
N ARG A 157 3.03 -11.35 -18.23
CA ARG A 157 2.26 -10.20 -17.70
C ARG A 157 1.09 -9.86 -18.61
N ASP A 158 1.30 -9.77 -19.92
CA ASP A 158 0.22 -9.51 -20.88
C ASP A 158 -0.84 -10.63 -20.83
N ALA A 159 -0.44 -11.89 -20.68
CA ALA A 159 -1.36 -13.02 -20.50
C ALA A 159 -2.12 -12.96 -19.16
N ILE A 160 -1.44 -12.58 -18.08
CA ILE A 160 -2.05 -12.36 -16.76
C ILE A 160 -3.09 -11.23 -16.85
N GLN A 161 -2.76 -10.10 -17.49
CA GLN A 161 -3.67 -8.97 -17.64
C GLN A 161 -4.90 -9.32 -18.48
N ARG A 162 -4.73 -10.06 -19.58
CA ARG A 162 -5.88 -10.60 -20.34
C ARG A 162 -6.72 -11.55 -19.48
N THR A 163 -6.08 -12.44 -18.74
CA THR A 163 -6.80 -13.40 -17.89
C THR A 163 -7.53 -12.72 -16.73
N LEU A 164 -6.97 -11.65 -16.17
CA LEU A 164 -7.67 -10.80 -15.20
C LEU A 164 -8.94 -10.19 -15.80
N GLN A 165 -8.93 -9.81 -17.08
CA GLN A 165 -10.14 -9.32 -17.77
C GLN A 165 -11.14 -10.46 -18.02
N ASP A 166 -10.66 -11.63 -18.43
CA ASP A 166 -11.50 -12.79 -18.75
C ASP A 166 -12.17 -13.38 -17.52
N VAL A 167 -11.41 -13.59 -16.43
CA VAL A 167 -11.93 -14.20 -15.19
C VAL A 167 -13.03 -13.37 -14.54
N ARG A 168 -12.94 -12.04 -14.64
CA ARG A 168 -13.95 -11.11 -14.12
C ARG A 168 -15.30 -11.27 -14.80
N ARG A 169 -15.32 -11.73 -16.05
CA ARG A 169 -16.56 -11.93 -16.82
C ARG A 169 -17.02 -13.38 -16.80
N ARG A 170 -16.30 -14.25 -16.10
CA ARG A 170 -16.60 -15.68 -16.11
C ARG A 170 -17.93 -15.94 -15.42
N PRO A 171 -18.88 -16.63 -16.06
CA PRO A 171 -20.14 -16.98 -15.42
C PRO A 171 -19.88 -17.98 -14.28
N VAL A 172 -20.51 -17.73 -13.14
CA VAL A 172 -20.46 -18.62 -11.96
C VAL A 172 -21.89 -18.87 -11.51
N ALA A 173 -22.34 -20.11 -11.62
CA ALA A 173 -23.67 -20.50 -11.17
C ALA A 173 -23.63 -20.81 -9.67
N VAL A 174 -24.38 -20.05 -8.88
CA VAL A 174 -24.53 -20.26 -7.44
C VAL A 174 -26.00 -20.50 -7.10
N GLY A 175 -26.26 -21.37 -6.14
CA GLY A 175 -27.60 -21.60 -5.61
C GLY A 175 -27.95 -20.53 -4.58
N MET A 176 -29.13 -19.93 -4.67
CA MET A 176 -29.61 -18.92 -3.73
C MET A 176 -30.91 -19.36 -3.09
N SER A 177 -31.03 -19.17 -1.78
CA SER A 177 -32.26 -19.42 -1.04
C SER A 177 -32.33 -18.53 0.20
N GLU A 178 -33.49 -18.48 0.85
CA GLU A 178 -33.60 -17.99 2.22
C GLU A 178 -33.55 -19.17 3.19
N SER A 179 -32.95 -18.97 4.35
CA SER A 179 -32.98 -19.93 5.44
C SER A 179 -33.70 -19.31 6.63
N LYS A 180 -34.76 -19.98 7.12
CA LYS A 180 -35.47 -19.55 8.33
C LYS A 180 -34.71 -19.90 9.61
N GLY A 181 -33.61 -20.65 9.51
CA GLY A 181 -32.89 -21.16 10.67
C GLY A 181 -33.75 -22.12 11.50
N ASP A 182 -34.56 -22.95 10.84
CA ASP A 182 -35.54 -23.83 11.50
C ASP A 182 -34.89 -24.63 12.65
N GLU A 183 -35.55 -24.62 13.81
CA GLU A 183 -35.08 -25.23 15.07
C GLU A 183 -34.79 -26.74 14.97
N ALA A 184 -35.38 -27.42 13.97
CA ALA A 184 -35.16 -28.85 13.74
C ALA A 184 -33.73 -29.15 13.25
N ASP A 185 -33.02 -28.17 12.70
CA ASP A 185 -31.62 -28.25 12.30
C ASP A 185 -30.73 -27.76 13.45
N ALA A 186 -30.87 -28.41 14.62
CA ALA A 186 -30.20 -28.13 15.90
C ALA A 186 -28.66 -28.19 15.87
N GLN A 187 -28.06 -28.22 14.68
CA GLN A 187 -26.63 -28.12 14.48
C GLN A 187 -26.20 -26.65 14.54
N ARG A 188 -25.00 -26.44 15.05
CA ARG A 188 -24.25 -25.19 15.24
C ARG A 188 -23.98 -24.47 13.90
N THR A 189 -25.03 -24.14 13.15
CA THR A 189 -24.95 -23.59 11.79
C THR A 189 -24.92 -22.07 11.82
N GLY A 190 -24.26 -21.50 10.82
CA GLY A 190 -24.23 -20.05 10.64
C GLY A 190 -25.60 -19.41 10.43
N ALA A 191 -26.54 -20.14 9.81
CA ALA A 191 -27.91 -19.68 9.59
C ALA A 191 -28.67 -19.43 10.89
N ALA A 192 -28.62 -20.38 11.83
CA ALA A 192 -29.33 -20.30 13.10
C ALA A 192 -28.79 -19.17 13.98
N LEU A 193 -27.47 -18.92 13.93
CA LEU A 193 -26.86 -17.78 14.62
C LEU A 193 -27.42 -16.46 14.08
N LEU A 194 -27.31 -16.27 12.77
CA LEU A 194 -27.66 -14.99 12.17
C LEU A 194 -29.17 -14.70 12.19
N ALA A 195 -30.01 -15.73 12.01
CA ALA A 195 -31.46 -15.60 12.14
C ALA A 195 -31.87 -15.19 13.57
N ALA A 196 -31.21 -15.73 14.60
CA ALA A 196 -31.44 -15.35 15.99
C ALA A 196 -31.05 -13.89 16.28
N VAL A 197 -29.97 -13.40 15.66
CA VAL A 197 -29.51 -12.01 15.82
C VAL A 197 -30.42 -11.02 15.07
N LEU A 198 -30.80 -11.35 13.84
CA LEU A 198 -31.56 -10.44 12.96
C LEU A 198 -33.08 -10.53 13.16
N GLY A 199 -33.60 -11.61 13.73
CA GLY A 199 -35.04 -11.83 13.92
C GLY A 199 -35.82 -12.03 12.60
N ARG A 200 -35.13 -12.40 11.51
CA ARG A 200 -35.70 -12.62 10.18
C ARG A 200 -34.95 -13.74 9.43
N PRO A 201 -35.54 -14.33 8.38
CA PRO A 201 -34.83 -15.26 7.50
C PRO A 201 -33.55 -14.63 6.94
N VAL A 202 -32.52 -15.45 6.79
CA VAL A 202 -31.20 -15.02 6.33
C VAL A 202 -30.95 -15.45 4.89
N VAL A 203 -30.21 -14.63 4.15
CA VAL A 203 -29.75 -14.97 2.81
C VAL A 203 -28.79 -16.14 2.90
N LYS A 204 -28.97 -17.13 2.03
CA LYS A 204 -28.07 -18.28 1.85
C LYS A 204 -27.63 -18.36 0.39
N VAL A 205 -26.32 -18.37 0.17
CA VAL A 205 -25.71 -18.64 -1.13
C VAL A 205 -24.86 -19.91 -1.03
N THR A 206 -24.95 -20.78 -2.03
CA THR A 206 -24.27 -22.08 -2.06
C THR A 206 -23.53 -22.29 -3.38
N PHE A 207 -22.36 -22.89 -3.29
CA PHE A 207 -21.58 -23.34 -4.44
C PHE A 207 -20.77 -24.58 -4.03
N ASP A 208 -21.01 -25.73 -4.66
CA ASP A 208 -20.37 -26.99 -4.29
C ASP A 208 -20.47 -27.25 -2.77
N ASN A 209 -19.37 -27.37 -2.04
CA ASN A 209 -19.34 -27.55 -0.58
C ASN A 209 -19.21 -26.23 0.22
N LEU A 210 -19.32 -25.08 -0.44
CA LEU A 210 -19.34 -23.77 0.21
C LEU A 210 -20.78 -23.34 0.50
N THR A 211 -21.03 -22.94 1.75
CA THR A 211 -22.28 -22.29 2.17
C THR A 211 -21.98 -20.95 2.84
N VAL A 212 -22.57 -19.88 2.31
CA VAL A 212 -22.46 -18.52 2.84
C VAL A 212 -23.81 -18.05 3.35
N HIS A 213 -23.86 -17.59 4.60
CA HIS A 213 -25.00 -16.88 5.18
C HIS A 213 -24.65 -15.40 5.35
N SER A 214 -25.58 -14.49 5.13
CA SER A 214 -25.27 -13.06 5.28
C SER A 214 -26.43 -12.19 5.71
N SER A 215 -26.11 -11.07 6.38
CA SER A 215 -27.05 -10.00 6.74
C SER A 215 -27.38 -9.08 5.56
N ARG A 216 -26.53 -9.11 4.52
CA ARG A 216 -26.63 -8.32 3.29
C ARG A 216 -27.80 -8.77 2.42
N SER A 217 -28.10 -7.99 1.38
CA SER A 217 -29.09 -8.39 0.38
C SER A 217 -28.64 -9.61 -0.43
N ALA A 218 -29.60 -10.32 -1.01
CA ALA A 218 -29.35 -11.53 -1.80
C ALA A 218 -28.35 -11.29 -2.93
N GLU A 219 -28.46 -10.16 -3.63
CA GLU A 219 -27.58 -9.82 -4.74
C GLU A 219 -26.15 -9.50 -4.28
N GLN A 220 -25.98 -8.78 -3.16
CA GLN A 220 -24.66 -8.51 -2.60
C GLN A 220 -23.98 -9.80 -2.15
N THR A 221 -24.69 -10.69 -1.45
CA THR A 221 -24.13 -11.99 -1.04
C THR A 221 -23.77 -12.85 -2.24
N ARG A 222 -24.60 -12.84 -3.29
CA ARG A 222 -24.28 -13.51 -4.56
C ARG A 222 -22.98 -12.98 -5.15
N ARG A 223 -22.82 -11.65 -5.27
CA ARG A 223 -21.62 -11.02 -5.83
C ARG A 223 -20.36 -11.39 -5.05
N ILE A 224 -20.39 -11.31 -3.72
CA ILE A 224 -19.26 -11.70 -2.86
C ILE A 224 -18.82 -13.13 -3.21
N VAL A 225 -19.75 -14.10 -3.22
CA VAL A 225 -19.43 -15.50 -3.53
C VAL A 225 -18.89 -15.64 -4.96
N VAL A 226 -19.54 -15.00 -5.94
CA VAL A 226 -19.12 -15.07 -7.35
C VAL A 226 -17.71 -14.48 -7.55
N GLN A 227 -17.41 -13.32 -6.96
CA GLN A 227 -16.10 -12.70 -7.07
C GLN A 227 -15.02 -13.49 -6.35
N THR A 228 -15.29 -14.02 -5.16
CA THR A 228 -14.34 -14.89 -4.47
C THR A 228 -14.02 -16.13 -5.31
N LEU A 229 -15.03 -16.75 -5.95
CA LEU A 229 -14.80 -17.91 -6.83
C LEU A 229 -14.03 -17.53 -8.12
N ARG A 230 -14.25 -16.33 -8.67
CA ARG A 230 -13.45 -15.80 -9.78
C ARG A 230 -12.01 -15.54 -9.36
N ALA A 231 -11.78 -14.91 -8.21
CA ALA A 231 -10.45 -14.70 -7.67
C ALA A 231 -9.74 -16.02 -7.35
N HIS A 232 -10.48 -17.03 -6.87
CA HIS A 232 -9.96 -18.38 -6.68
C HIS A 232 -9.54 -19.05 -7.99
N ALA A 233 -10.35 -18.92 -9.04
CA ALA A 233 -10.00 -19.40 -10.37
C ALA A 233 -8.75 -18.69 -10.92
N PHE A 234 -8.62 -17.38 -10.69
CA PHE A 234 -7.43 -16.63 -11.07
C PHE A 234 -6.19 -17.04 -10.26
N ALA A 235 -6.32 -17.25 -8.95
CA ALA A 235 -5.25 -17.75 -8.08
C ALA A 235 -4.68 -19.07 -8.64
N ARG A 236 -5.57 -19.99 -9.06
CA ARG A 236 -5.16 -21.24 -9.73
C ARG A 236 -4.47 -21.01 -11.07
N PHE A 237 -5.05 -20.18 -11.93
CA PHE A 237 -4.44 -19.83 -13.21
C PHE A 237 -3.01 -19.29 -13.04
N ALA A 238 -2.76 -18.47 -12.02
CA ALA A 238 -1.43 -17.93 -11.78
C ALA A 238 -0.40 -19.02 -11.44
N LEU A 239 -0.84 -20.15 -10.89
CA LEU A 239 0.00 -21.28 -10.52
C LEU A 239 0.21 -22.29 -11.66
N ASP A 240 -0.87 -22.75 -12.29
CA ASP A 240 -0.85 -23.86 -13.26
C ASP A 240 -1.30 -23.47 -14.68
N GLY A 241 -1.67 -22.21 -14.90
CA GLY A 241 -2.14 -21.70 -16.19
C GLY A 241 -3.59 -22.09 -16.55
N LYS A 242 -4.32 -22.77 -15.67
CA LYS A 242 -5.69 -23.23 -15.92
C LYS A 242 -6.71 -22.30 -15.25
N LEU A 243 -7.57 -21.70 -16.07
CA LEU A 243 -8.63 -20.83 -15.58
C LEU A 243 -9.92 -21.63 -15.30
N GLU A 244 -9.96 -22.29 -14.15
CA GLU A 244 -11.07 -23.14 -13.71
C GLU A 244 -11.51 -22.82 -12.28
N ILE A 245 -12.82 -22.93 -11.98
CA ILE A 245 -13.31 -22.78 -10.61
C ILE A 245 -13.21 -24.16 -9.99
N PRO A 246 -12.37 -24.35 -8.96
CA PRO A 246 -12.13 -25.68 -8.41
C PRO A 246 -13.31 -26.15 -7.55
N ALA A 247 -13.38 -27.46 -7.37
CA ALA A 247 -14.15 -28.04 -6.26
C ALA A 247 -13.58 -27.54 -4.93
N LEU A 248 -14.47 -27.29 -3.97
CA LEU A 248 -14.13 -26.72 -2.67
C LEU A 248 -14.22 -27.78 -1.58
N ALA A 249 -13.32 -27.67 -0.60
CA ALA A 249 -13.52 -28.35 0.67
C ALA A 249 -14.77 -27.79 1.37
N PRO A 250 -15.47 -28.59 2.21
CA PRO A 250 -16.58 -28.09 3.00
C PRO A 250 -16.22 -26.86 3.82
N LEU A 251 -16.94 -25.76 3.59
CA LEU A 251 -16.80 -24.53 4.34
C LEU A 251 -18.17 -23.90 4.56
N GLN A 252 -18.45 -23.51 5.80
CA GLN A 252 -19.58 -22.66 6.13
C GLN A 252 -19.06 -21.32 6.65
N THR A 253 -19.63 -20.23 6.14
CA THR A 253 -19.31 -18.87 6.60
C THR A 253 -20.57 -18.05 6.85
N VAL A 254 -20.47 -17.11 7.78
CA VAL A 254 -21.44 -16.07 8.09
C VAL A 254 -20.76 -14.72 7.85
N ILE A 255 -21.29 -13.91 6.96
CA ILE A 255 -20.75 -12.60 6.63
C ILE A 255 -21.71 -11.52 7.13
N VAL A 256 -21.23 -10.68 8.02
CA VAL A 256 -22.00 -9.54 8.56
C VAL A 256 -21.33 -8.22 8.18
N ASP A 257 -22.14 -7.20 7.94
CA ASP A 257 -21.76 -5.86 7.47
C ASP A 257 -21.96 -4.77 8.52
N SER A 258 -22.36 -5.15 9.73
CA SER A 258 -22.56 -4.26 10.87
C SER A 258 -21.79 -4.79 12.06
N ARG A 259 -21.02 -3.88 12.69
CA ARG A 259 -20.29 -4.19 13.92
C ARG A 259 -21.23 -4.59 15.06
N ILE A 260 -22.39 -3.93 15.16
CA ILE A 260 -23.43 -4.25 16.14
C ILE A 260 -23.94 -5.68 15.93
N VAL A 261 -24.20 -6.06 14.68
CA VAL A 261 -24.65 -7.43 14.34
C VAL A 261 -23.55 -8.45 14.68
N TYR A 262 -22.29 -8.15 14.37
CA TYR A 262 -21.14 -9.01 14.71
C TYR A 262 -21.00 -9.25 16.22
N GLU A 263 -21.10 -8.20 17.03
CA GLU A 263 -21.01 -8.33 18.50
C GLU A 263 -22.18 -9.11 19.08
N ARG A 264 -23.40 -8.91 18.53
CA ARG A 264 -24.56 -9.73 18.90
C ARG A 264 -24.38 -11.19 18.48
N CYS A 265 -23.73 -11.47 17.35
CA CYS A 265 -23.34 -12.84 16.98
C CYS A 265 -22.40 -13.45 18.03
N ILE A 266 -21.42 -12.71 18.54
CA ILE A 266 -20.52 -13.18 19.61
C ILE A 266 -21.32 -13.50 20.88
N GLU A 267 -22.21 -12.59 21.31
CA GLU A 267 -23.04 -12.77 22.50
C GLU A 267 -23.94 -14.00 22.40
N VAL A 268 -24.68 -14.13 21.28
CA VAL A 268 -25.57 -15.28 21.06
C VAL A 268 -24.77 -16.57 20.95
N ALA A 269 -23.62 -16.57 20.28
CA ALA A 269 -22.75 -17.74 20.18
C ALA A 269 -22.22 -18.17 21.57
N ALA A 270 -21.78 -17.22 22.40
CA ALA A 270 -21.32 -17.50 23.76
C ALA A 270 -22.45 -18.03 24.65
N GLN A 271 -23.63 -17.41 24.63
CA GLN A 271 -24.81 -17.84 25.39
C GLN A 271 -25.25 -19.27 25.02
N ARG A 272 -25.09 -19.65 23.75
CA ARG A 272 -25.43 -20.99 23.24
C ARG A 272 -24.30 -22.01 23.38
N GLY A 273 -23.16 -21.64 23.94
CA GLY A 273 -21.97 -22.50 24.06
C GLY A 273 -21.36 -22.88 22.71
N TRP A 274 -21.58 -22.05 21.68
CA TRP A 274 -21.00 -22.22 20.34
C TRP A 274 -19.65 -21.54 20.19
N LEU A 275 -19.30 -20.65 21.14
CA LEU A 275 -18.03 -19.97 21.31
C LEU A 275 -17.68 -20.00 22.80
N ALA A 276 -16.43 -20.31 23.17
CA ALA A 276 -16.02 -20.25 24.57
C ALA A 276 -16.01 -18.79 25.07
N LEU A 277 -16.17 -18.58 26.37
CA LEU A 277 -16.25 -17.22 26.93
C LEU A 277 -14.93 -16.43 26.73
N ASP A 278 -13.79 -17.10 26.87
CA ASP A 278 -12.48 -16.50 26.63
C ASP A 278 -12.32 -16.11 25.15
N ASP A 279 -12.72 -17.01 24.24
CA ASP A 279 -12.73 -16.74 22.79
C ASP A 279 -13.69 -15.60 22.42
N ALA A 280 -14.80 -15.43 23.15
CA ALA A 280 -15.73 -14.32 22.92
C ALA A 280 -15.12 -12.96 23.27
N ASN A 281 -14.25 -12.90 24.27
CA ASN A 281 -13.53 -11.67 24.60
C ASN A 281 -12.47 -11.33 23.55
N GLU A 282 -11.80 -12.34 23.00
CA GLU A 282 -10.86 -12.13 21.90
C GLU A 282 -11.57 -11.80 20.58
N ALA A 283 -12.69 -12.47 20.27
CA ALA A 283 -13.47 -12.22 19.06
C ALA A 283 -13.94 -10.76 18.93
N ARG A 284 -14.20 -10.07 20.06
CA ARG A 284 -14.53 -8.63 20.07
C ARG A 284 -13.36 -7.73 19.66
N LYS A 285 -12.13 -8.22 19.68
CA LYS A 285 -10.94 -7.48 19.23
C LYS A 285 -10.56 -7.81 17.78
N LEU A 286 -11.25 -8.77 17.18
CA LEU A 286 -10.96 -9.31 15.86
C LEU A 286 -12.12 -9.01 14.89
N GLY A 287 -11.82 -9.07 13.59
CA GLY A 287 -12.83 -8.99 12.54
C GLY A 287 -13.50 -10.33 12.21
N ALA A 288 -13.05 -11.43 12.81
CA ALA A 288 -13.64 -12.74 12.58
C ALA A 288 -13.42 -13.71 13.75
N PHE A 289 -14.28 -14.73 13.86
CA PHE A 289 -14.12 -15.85 14.79
C PHE A 289 -14.71 -17.14 14.22
N TYR A 290 -14.29 -18.28 14.76
CA TYR A 290 -14.84 -19.58 14.40
C TYR A 290 -15.82 -20.06 15.46
N LEU A 291 -16.96 -20.58 15.02
CA LEU A 291 -17.84 -21.37 15.88
C LEU A 291 -17.20 -22.74 16.16
N THR A 292 -17.64 -23.39 17.23
CA THR A 292 -17.28 -24.78 17.56
C THR A 292 -17.72 -25.81 16.50
N SER A 293 -18.53 -25.41 15.50
CA SER A 293 -18.79 -26.22 14.29
C SER A 293 -17.70 -26.13 13.23
N GLY A 294 -16.78 -25.17 13.35
CA GLY A 294 -15.86 -24.78 12.28
C GLY A 294 -16.41 -23.74 11.31
N ALA A 295 -17.65 -23.26 11.48
CA ALA A 295 -18.17 -22.17 10.67
C ALA A 295 -17.46 -20.84 11.01
N LEU A 296 -17.02 -20.12 9.99
CA LEU A 296 -16.35 -18.82 10.11
C LEU A 296 -17.39 -17.69 10.16
N VAL A 297 -17.38 -16.87 11.21
CA VAL A 297 -18.15 -15.62 11.27
C VAL A 297 -17.20 -14.46 11.00
N ASP A 298 -17.47 -13.68 9.96
CA ASP A 298 -16.63 -12.61 9.45
C ASP A 298 -17.39 -11.28 9.40
N HIS A 299 -16.74 -10.20 9.84
CA HIS A 299 -17.22 -8.83 9.77
C HIS A 299 -16.50 -8.10 8.63
N GLY A 300 -17.16 -8.01 7.48
CA GLY A 300 -16.70 -7.27 6.32
C GLY A 300 -17.63 -6.10 6.02
N ILE A 301 -17.16 -4.87 6.20
CA ILE A 301 -17.94 -3.64 6.01
C ILE A 301 -18.23 -3.41 4.52
N THR A 302 -17.28 -3.72 3.66
CA THR A 302 -17.44 -3.67 2.19
C THR A 302 -17.54 -5.07 1.59
N GLU A 303 -18.06 -5.16 0.35
CA GLU A 303 -18.05 -6.44 -0.38
C GLU A 303 -16.61 -6.97 -0.57
N SER A 304 -15.66 -6.09 -0.91
CA SER A 304 -14.26 -6.47 -1.14
C SER A 304 -13.57 -7.06 0.10
N GLN A 305 -13.83 -6.51 1.29
CA GLN A 305 -13.32 -7.08 2.55
C GLN A 305 -13.86 -8.49 2.79
N ALA A 306 -15.16 -8.70 2.60
CA ALA A 306 -15.79 -10.01 2.73
C ALA A 306 -15.26 -11.00 1.67
N GLU A 307 -15.05 -10.52 0.44
CA GLU A 307 -14.49 -11.32 -0.66
C GLU A 307 -13.07 -11.81 -0.36
N SER A 308 -12.21 -10.95 0.20
CA SER A 308 -10.83 -11.29 0.52
C SER A 308 -10.74 -12.24 1.71
N ALA A 309 -11.54 -12.02 2.76
CA ALA A 309 -11.64 -12.94 3.89
C ALA A 309 -12.10 -14.33 3.46
N LEU A 310 -13.14 -14.39 2.61
CA LEU A 310 -13.64 -15.65 2.06
C LEU A 310 -12.61 -16.34 1.17
N LEU A 311 -11.88 -15.59 0.33
CA LEU A 311 -10.82 -16.15 -0.53
C LEU A 311 -9.72 -16.80 0.31
N VAL A 312 -9.26 -16.12 1.37
CA VAL A 312 -8.25 -16.72 2.26
C VAL A 312 -8.81 -17.97 2.94
N ALA A 313 -10.06 -17.95 3.40
CA ALA A 313 -10.68 -19.11 4.04
C ALA A 313 -10.71 -20.35 3.14
N ILE A 314 -11.01 -20.20 1.84
CA ILE A 314 -11.10 -21.32 0.90
C ILE A 314 -9.74 -21.77 0.32
N ASP A 315 -8.71 -20.93 0.36
CA ASP A 315 -7.45 -21.20 -0.36
C ASP A 315 -6.18 -21.27 0.51
N ARG A 316 -6.29 -21.07 1.84
CA ARG A 316 -5.14 -20.99 2.76
C ARG A 316 -4.18 -22.19 2.75
N GLN A 317 -4.61 -23.39 2.33
CA GLN A 317 -3.81 -24.62 2.42
C GLN A 317 -3.21 -25.05 1.08
N ARG A 318 -3.27 -24.20 0.05
CA ARG A 318 -2.82 -24.59 -1.29
C ARG A 318 -1.31 -24.76 -1.40
N LEU A 319 -0.55 -23.86 -0.78
CA LEU A 319 0.92 -23.87 -0.84
C LEU A 319 1.47 -24.35 0.50
N CYS A 320 2.57 -25.11 0.46
CA CYS A 320 3.14 -25.78 1.63
C CYS A 320 3.88 -24.82 2.58
N GLN A 321 4.14 -23.59 2.14
CA GLN A 321 4.87 -22.57 2.89
C GLN A 321 4.03 -21.31 3.03
N GLU A 322 3.89 -20.82 4.27
CA GLU A 322 3.02 -19.69 4.61
C GLU A 322 3.47 -18.39 3.91
N ALA A 323 4.76 -18.21 3.67
CA ALA A 323 5.26 -17.07 2.89
C ALA A 323 4.78 -17.08 1.44
N LEU A 324 4.71 -18.27 0.82
CA LEU A 324 4.18 -18.42 -0.52
C LEU A 324 2.67 -18.21 -0.53
N THR A 325 1.95 -18.78 0.44
CA THR A 325 0.50 -18.60 0.60
C THR A 325 0.14 -17.13 0.81
N ALA A 326 0.75 -16.47 1.80
CA ALA A 326 0.47 -15.07 2.13
C ALA A 326 0.79 -14.14 0.96
N GLY A 327 1.96 -14.30 0.34
CA GLY A 327 2.36 -13.50 -0.82
C GLY A 327 1.42 -13.69 -2.02
N HIS A 328 1.09 -14.94 -2.35
CA HIS A 328 0.23 -15.26 -3.47
C HIS A 328 -1.19 -14.73 -3.27
N LEU A 329 -1.82 -15.01 -2.12
CA LEU A 329 -3.17 -14.55 -1.83
C LEU A 329 -3.26 -13.04 -1.72
N ASN A 330 -2.29 -12.37 -1.09
CA ASN A 330 -2.29 -10.90 -1.02
C ASN A 330 -2.14 -10.24 -2.40
N TRP A 331 -1.32 -10.82 -3.29
CA TRP A 331 -1.22 -10.37 -4.67
C TRP A 331 -2.55 -10.55 -5.41
N VAL A 332 -3.19 -11.74 -5.30
CA VAL A 332 -4.49 -12.01 -5.92
C VAL A 332 -5.57 -11.07 -5.39
N CYS A 333 -5.70 -10.90 -4.07
CA CYS A 333 -6.67 -9.99 -3.48
C CYS A 333 -6.49 -8.57 -4.02
N LYS A 334 -5.26 -8.03 -4.02
CA LYS A 334 -5.03 -6.67 -4.52
C LYS A 334 -5.25 -6.55 -6.04
N ALA A 335 -4.92 -7.58 -6.83
CA ALA A 335 -5.05 -7.56 -8.29
C ALA A 335 -6.50 -7.80 -8.80
N VAL A 336 -7.27 -8.64 -8.10
CA VAL A 336 -8.60 -9.07 -8.52
C VAL A 336 -9.70 -8.35 -7.74
N LEU A 337 -9.55 -8.20 -6.43
CA LEU A 337 -10.60 -7.69 -5.52
C LEU A 337 -10.37 -6.23 -5.11
N GLY A 338 -9.18 -5.67 -5.39
CA GLY A 338 -8.85 -4.30 -5.00
C GLY A 338 -8.71 -4.08 -3.50
N THR A 339 -8.31 -5.12 -2.74
CA THR A 339 -8.11 -5.06 -1.28
C THR A 339 -7.00 -6.02 -0.85
N PRO A 340 -6.25 -5.82 0.26
CA PRO A 340 -5.32 -6.82 0.76
C PRO A 340 -6.03 -8.05 1.37
N ILE A 341 -5.26 -9.07 1.74
CA ILE A 341 -5.76 -10.10 2.67
C ILE A 341 -6.09 -9.49 4.05
N PRO A 342 -6.97 -10.10 4.85
CA PRO A 342 -7.25 -9.64 6.21
C PRO A 342 -5.98 -9.62 7.08
N THR A 343 -5.93 -8.65 8.00
CA THR A 343 -4.87 -8.60 9.03
C THR A 343 -5.17 -9.61 10.13
N TYR A 344 -4.15 -10.36 10.55
CA TYR A 344 -4.25 -11.32 11.65
C TYR A 344 -3.60 -10.74 12.90
N VAL A 345 -4.20 -10.89 14.07
CA VAL A 345 -3.54 -10.55 15.35
C VAL A 345 -2.77 -11.78 15.83
N TRP A 346 -1.52 -11.59 16.25
CA TRP A 346 -0.66 -12.67 16.76
C TRP A 346 0.08 -12.21 18.02
N ASP A 347 -0.21 -12.83 19.17
CA ASP A 347 0.26 -12.36 20.49
C ASP A 347 1.78 -12.35 20.65
N ASP A 348 2.50 -13.30 20.02
CA ASP A 348 3.96 -13.38 20.09
C ASP A 348 4.68 -12.40 19.16
N VAL A 349 3.96 -11.83 18.18
CA VAL A 349 4.49 -10.74 17.38
C VAL A 349 4.29 -9.48 18.20
N LYS A 350 5.22 -9.22 19.11
CA LYS A 350 5.40 -7.84 19.57
C LYS A 350 5.68 -7.04 18.32
N TYR A 351 4.68 -6.27 17.89
CA TYR A 351 4.91 -5.13 17.01
C TYR A 351 5.81 -4.18 17.80
N GLU A 352 7.11 -4.45 17.78
CA GLU A 352 8.09 -3.42 18.06
C GLU A 352 7.97 -2.49 16.87
N PRO A 353 7.47 -1.25 17.02
CA PRO A 353 7.51 -0.28 15.93
C PRO A 353 8.96 -0.27 15.46
N ASP A 354 9.16 -0.74 14.22
CA ASP A 354 10.41 -1.20 13.67
C ASP A 354 11.63 -0.46 14.24
N ASN A 355 12.30 -1.10 15.21
CA ASN A 355 13.71 -0.82 15.48
C ASN A 355 14.60 -1.37 14.35
N LEU A 356 14.00 -1.90 13.27
CA LEU A 356 14.69 -2.38 12.08
C LEU A 356 15.45 -1.22 11.42
N ALA A 357 16.76 -1.27 11.62
CA ALA A 357 17.75 -0.54 10.85
C ALA A 357 17.56 0.98 10.77
N ARG A 358 17.23 1.65 11.89
CA ARG A 358 17.91 2.91 12.19
C ARG A 358 19.39 2.61 12.37
N THR A 359 20.10 2.36 11.26
CA THR A 359 21.54 2.55 11.25
C THR A 359 21.74 3.96 11.79
N SER A 360 22.53 4.09 12.85
CA SER A 360 22.69 5.29 13.68
C SER A 360 23.33 6.48 12.95
N ALA A 361 23.24 6.50 11.63
CA ALA A 361 23.77 7.49 10.70
C ALA A 361 22.80 7.85 9.56
N GLN A 362 21.54 7.40 9.55
CA GLN A 362 20.57 7.97 8.61
C GLN A 362 20.36 9.45 8.98
N ASP A 363 20.65 10.33 8.01
CA ASP A 363 20.29 11.72 8.15
C ASP A 363 18.76 11.83 8.34
N GLY A 364 18.29 12.89 9.00
CA GLY A 364 16.86 13.05 9.29
C GLY A 364 15.98 13.10 8.04
N ARG A 365 16.55 13.43 6.87
CA ARG A 365 15.85 13.51 5.59
C ARG A 365 15.63 12.12 4.99
N ALA A 366 16.64 11.25 5.00
CA ALA A 366 16.55 9.86 4.53
C ALA A 366 15.56 9.06 5.39
N ALA A 367 15.54 9.29 6.70
CA ALA A 367 14.54 8.68 7.58
C ALA A 367 13.12 9.17 7.26
N ALA A 368 12.93 10.48 7.02
CA ALA A 368 11.65 11.04 6.63
C ALA A 368 11.16 10.52 5.26
N GLU A 369 12.07 10.44 4.29
CA GLU A 369 11.80 9.90 2.95
C GLU A 369 11.45 8.40 3.01
N ARG A 370 12.22 7.58 3.73
CA ARG A 370 11.90 6.16 3.90
C ARG A 370 10.52 5.97 4.51
N GLU A 371 10.21 6.75 5.54
CA GLU A 371 8.92 6.71 6.20
C GLU A 371 7.78 7.19 5.29
N GLU A 372 8.01 8.19 4.42
CA GLU A 372 7.08 8.58 3.36
C GLU A 372 6.81 7.44 2.38
N PHE A 373 7.87 6.77 1.91
CA PHE A 373 7.74 5.63 1.02
C PHE A 373 7.12 4.40 1.69
N ARG A 374 7.37 4.16 2.97
CA ARG A 374 6.73 3.08 3.72
C ARG A 374 5.21 3.22 3.69
N ARG A 375 4.70 4.43 3.78
CA ARG A 375 3.25 4.71 3.70
C ARG A 375 2.69 4.47 2.31
N LEU A 376 3.47 4.73 1.24
CA LEU A 376 3.11 4.28 -0.12
C LEU A 376 2.79 2.80 -0.15
N SER A 377 3.40 1.98 0.70
CA SER A 377 3.17 0.55 0.62
C SER A 377 1.75 0.08 0.88
N GLU A 378 0.96 0.88 1.59
CA GLU A 378 -0.43 0.57 1.93
C GLU A 378 -1.36 0.83 0.73
N ALA A 379 -0.96 1.69 -0.21
CA ALA A 379 -1.68 2.12 -1.41
C ALA A 379 -1.71 1.05 -2.55
N GLY A 380 -2.34 -0.09 -2.30
CA GLY A 380 -2.56 -1.13 -3.32
C GLY A 380 -1.28 -1.85 -3.75
N LEU A 381 -1.22 -2.36 -4.99
CA LEU A 381 0.00 -2.94 -5.58
C LEU A 381 0.96 -1.86 -6.07
N ALA A 382 0.41 -0.76 -6.56
CA ALA A 382 1.11 0.42 -7.04
C ALA A 382 2.12 0.96 -6.01
N GLY A 383 1.59 1.44 -4.88
CA GLY A 383 2.42 2.04 -3.85
C GLY A 383 3.27 1.01 -3.10
N GLY A 384 2.76 -0.22 -2.93
CA GLY A 384 3.55 -1.38 -2.49
C GLY A 384 4.83 -1.58 -3.30
N ARG A 385 4.70 -1.52 -4.63
CA ARG A 385 5.82 -1.69 -5.55
C ARG A 385 6.75 -0.49 -5.50
N ALA A 386 6.19 0.72 -5.47
CA ALA A 386 6.99 1.95 -5.35
C ALA A 386 7.86 1.93 -4.08
N TYR A 387 7.31 1.47 -2.96
CA TYR A 387 8.06 1.34 -1.72
C TYR A 387 9.18 0.31 -1.82
N LEU A 388 8.88 -0.92 -2.24
CA LEU A 388 9.93 -1.93 -2.35
C LEU A 388 10.97 -1.56 -3.41
N ARG A 389 10.61 -0.83 -4.47
CA ARG A 389 11.57 -0.28 -5.44
C ARG A 389 12.52 0.70 -4.76
N TYR A 390 11.99 1.62 -3.96
CA TYR A 390 12.79 2.55 -3.18
C TYR A 390 13.78 1.80 -2.27
N LEU A 391 13.30 0.81 -1.51
CA LEU A 391 14.16 0.02 -0.63
C LEU A 391 15.18 -0.82 -1.42
N ALA A 392 14.75 -1.52 -2.47
CA ALA A 392 15.60 -2.40 -3.28
C ALA A 392 16.71 -1.64 -4.01
N ALA A 393 16.41 -0.44 -4.54
CA ALA A 393 17.41 0.43 -5.17
C ALA A 393 18.53 0.84 -4.20
N ARG A 394 18.23 0.86 -2.89
CA ARG A 394 19.15 1.19 -1.81
C ARG A 394 19.72 -0.05 -1.10
N ARG A 395 19.32 -1.26 -1.51
CA ARG A 395 19.58 -2.53 -0.79
C ARG A 395 19.16 -2.49 0.68
N GLU A 396 18.06 -1.79 0.96
CA GLU A 396 17.45 -1.66 2.28
C GLU A 396 16.17 -2.51 2.43
N ASP A 397 15.78 -3.26 1.40
CA ASP A 397 14.62 -4.14 1.45
C ASP A 397 14.86 -5.32 2.40
N PRO A 398 13.83 -5.78 3.13
CA PRO A 398 13.99 -6.92 4.02
C PRO A 398 14.36 -8.17 3.19
N PRO A 399 15.30 -9.00 3.69
CA PRO A 399 15.59 -10.26 3.04
C PRO A 399 14.32 -11.13 3.10
N TRP A 400 14.02 -11.85 2.02
CA TRP A 400 12.82 -12.69 1.95
C TRP A 400 12.79 -13.76 3.04
N SER A 401 13.96 -14.21 3.51
CA SER A 401 14.08 -15.10 4.66
C SER A 401 13.43 -14.58 5.94
N ALA A 402 13.29 -13.26 6.12
CA ALA A 402 12.60 -12.67 7.27
C ALA A 402 11.08 -12.95 7.25
N GLY A 403 10.51 -13.15 6.06
CA GLY A 403 9.11 -13.51 5.87
C GLY A 403 8.83 -15.01 5.82
N LEU A 404 9.87 -15.87 5.87
CA LEU A 404 9.73 -17.33 5.90
C LEU A 404 9.32 -17.82 7.31
N LEU A 405 8.14 -17.39 7.75
CA LEU A 405 7.60 -17.64 9.09
C LEU A 405 6.59 -18.80 9.06
N PRO A 406 6.43 -19.54 10.18
CA PRO A 406 5.62 -20.76 10.21
C PRO A 406 4.10 -20.54 10.22
N LYS A 407 3.63 -19.29 10.34
CA LYS A 407 2.21 -18.96 10.43
C LYS A 407 1.89 -17.76 9.55
N LEU A 408 0.81 -17.85 8.77
CA LEU A 408 0.30 -16.77 7.92
C LEU A 408 0.20 -15.45 8.68
N GLY A 409 -0.37 -15.48 9.89
CA GLY A 409 -0.60 -14.28 10.69
C GLY A 409 0.66 -13.60 11.22
N GLN A 410 1.84 -14.23 11.16
CA GLN A 410 3.10 -13.58 11.53
C GLN A 410 3.70 -12.77 10.37
N ILE A 411 3.20 -12.95 9.15
CA ILE A 411 3.73 -12.34 7.93
C ILE A 411 2.93 -11.07 7.65
N GLN A 412 3.45 -9.94 8.13
CA GLN A 412 2.80 -8.63 8.07
C GLN A 412 3.78 -7.54 7.58
N GLY A 413 3.28 -6.32 7.36
CA GLY A 413 4.10 -5.15 7.03
C GLY A 413 5.03 -5.37 5.83
N GLU A 414 6.30 -4.98 5.98
CA GLU A 414 7.31 -5.14 4.91
C GLU A 414 7.52 -6.62 4.50
N ASN A 415 7.36 -7.57 5.43
CA ASN A 415 7.52 -9.00 5.13
C ASN A 415 6.39 -9.53 4.24
N LEU A 416 5.15 -9.14 4.52
CA LEU A 416 4.01 -9.47 3.66
C LEU A 416 4.16 -8.83 2.29
N LEU A 417 4.60 -7.58 2.25
CA LEU A 417 4.84 -6.86 1.01
C LEU A 417 5.92 -7.55 0.17
N LYS A 418 7.07 -7.87 0.78
CA LYS A 418 8.14 -8.63 0.15
C LYS A 418 7.63 -9.97 -0.40
N ALA A 419 6.90 -10.75 0.41
CA ALA A 419 6.29 -12.00 -0.01
C ALA A 419 5.32 -11.81 -1.20
N THR A 420 4.53 -10.74 -1.21
CA THR A 420 3.58 -10.39 -2.28
C THR A 420 4.29 -10.22 -3.62
N PHE A 421 5.35 -9.41 -3.66
CA PHE A 421 6.09 -9.16 -4.90
C PHE A 421 7.05 -10.29 -5.27
N VAL A 422 7.49 -11.12 -4.32
CA VAL A 422 8.19 -12.37 -4.64
C VAL A 422 7.23 -13.37 -5.30
N ALA A 423 6.00 -13.49 -4.80
CA ALA A 423 4.99 -14.35 -5.41
C ALA A 423 4.64 -13.89 -6.84
N GLU A 424 4.45 -12.59 -7.05
CA GLU A 424 4.23 -12.03 -8.39
C GLU A 424 5.40 -12.34 -9.33
N PHE A 425 6.64 -12.11 -8.89
CA PHE A 425 7.83 -12.43 -9.68
C PHE A 425 7.88 -13.91 -10.06
N LEU A 426 7.63 -14.81 -9.11
CA LEU A 426 7.59 -16.25 -9.36
C LEU A 426 6.45 -16.68 -10.28
N VAL A 427 5.30 -15.99 -10.25
CA VAL A 427 4.19 -16.19 -11.20
C VAL A 427 4.58 -15.74 -12.61
N GLU A 428 5.26 -14.60 -12.74
CA GLU A 428 5.77 -14.10 -14.03
C GLU A 428 6.86 -15.01 -14.61
N GLU A 429 7.67 -15.64 -13.76
CA GLU A 429 8.64 -16.66 -14.17
C GLU A 429 8.01 -18.05 -14.42
N GLY A 430 6.74 -18.26 -14.02
CA GLY A 430 6.10 -19.57 -14.08
C GLY A 430 6.71 -20.61 -13.13
N ARG A 431 7.33 -20.16 -12.04
CA ARG A 431 8.08 -21.00 -11.08
C ARG A 431 7.38 -21.19 -9.73
N LEU A 432 6.31 -20.44 -9.42
CA LEU A 432 5.67 -20.50 -8.10
C LEU A 432 5.19 -21.92 -7.72
N LEU A 433 4.47 -22.59 -8.61
CA LEU A 433 4.01 -23.97 -8.37
C LEU A 433 5.17 -24.97 -8.35
N ALA A 434 6.14 -24.82 -9.26
CA ALA A 434 7.32 -25.69 -9.29
C ALA A 434 8.13 -25.59 -7.98
N LEU A 435 8.28 -24.38 -7.42
CA LEU A 435 8.90 -24.18 -6.12
C LEU A 435 8.15 -24.90 -5.01
N ASN A 436 6.82 -24.77 -4.98
CA ASN A 436 5.98 -25.47 -4.01
C ASN A 436 6.17 -27.01 -4.10
N ASP A 437 6.15 -27.56 -5.31
CA ASP A 437 6.32 -28.99 -5.54
C ASP A 437 7.73 -29.47 -5.16
N SER A 438 8.76 -28.65 -5.38
CA SER A 438 10.12 -28.91 -4.92
C SER A 438 10.21 -28.88 -3.39
N LEU A 439 9.60 -27.91 -2.72
CA LEU A 439 9.60 -27.82 -1.25
C LEU A 439 8.94 -29.04 -0.59
N LEU A 440 7.92 -29.62 -1.20
CA LEU A 440 7.29 -30.86 -0.72
C LEU A 440 8.21 -32.10 -0.84
N LYS A 441 9.25 -32.03 -1.69
CA LYS A 441 10.22 -33.11 -1.94
C LYS A 441 11.52 -32.91 -1.17
N VAL A 442 11.93 -31.66 -0.96
CA VAL A 442 13.11 -31.33 -0.17
C VAL A 442 12.84 -31.73 1.29
N GLY A 443 13.74 -32.52 1.88
CA GLY A 443 13.61 -32.94 3.27
C GLY A 443 13.63 -31.76 4.26
N THR A 444 13.34 -32.02 5.52
CA THR A 444 13.29 -30.98 6.58
C THR A 444 14.66 -30.71 7.22
N ALA A 445 15.75 -31.18 6.61
CA ALA A 445 17.09 -31.02 7.15
C ALA A 445 17.68 -29.67 6.72
N GLY A 446 18.04 -28.83 7.69
CA GLY A 446 18.57 -27.49 7.47
C GLY A 446 17.61 -26.39 7.92
N THR A 447 18.03 -25.14 7.74
CA THR A 447 17.18 -23.98 7.96
C THR A 447 16.20 -23.79 6.80
N LEU A 448 15.05 -23.17 7.06
CA LEU A 448 14.06 -22.93 6.02
C LEU A 448 14.61 -22.13 4.81
N PRO A 449 15.47 -21.10 4.99
CA PRO A 449 16.14 -20.45 3.85
C PRO A 449 17.02 -21.39 3.00
N GLU A 450 17.72 -22.34 3.61
CA GLU A 450 18.54 -23.34 2.89
C GLU A 450 17.66 -24.33 2.12
N ILE A 451 16.55 -24.77 2.73
CA ILE A 451 15.54 -25.62 2.09
C ILE A 451 14.93 -24.90 0.88
N VAL A 452 14.57 -23.62 1.02
CA VAL A 452 14.03 -22.80 -0.07
C VAL A 452 15.07 -22.59 -1.18
N GLY A 453 16.32 -22.29 -0.84
CA GLY A 453 17.40 -22.18 -1.84
C GLY A 453 17.62 -23.49 -2.61
N THR A 454 17.60 -24.62 -1.90
CA THR A 454 17.68 -25.96 -2.52
C THR A 454 16.49 -26.20 -3.46
N ALA A 455 15.27 -25.84 -3.04
CA ALA A 455 14.06 -26.02 -3.85
C ALA A 455 14.01 -25.10 -5.09
N LEU A 456 14.64 -23.91 -5.01
CA LEU A 456 14.79 -22.98 -6.13
C LEU A 456 15.86 -23.39 -7.14
N ASP A 457 16.76 -24.31 -6.76
CA ASP A 457 17.99 -24.65 -7.48
C ASP A 457 18.96 -23.45 -7.61
N GLU A 458 18.96 -22.55 -6.61
CA GLU A 458 19.92 -21.43 -6.52
C GLU A 458 20.02 -20.89 -5.08
N PRO A 459 21.16 -20.30 -4.68
CA PRO A 459 21.25 -19.63 -3.38
C PRO A 459 20.22 -18.51 -3.26
N LEU A 460 19.59 -18.39 -2.09
CA LEU A 460 18.53 -17.38 -1.86
C LEU A 460 19.00 -15.95 -2.14
N ALA A 461 20.26 -15.61 -1.83
CA ALA A 461 20.83 -14.30 -2.12
C ALA A 461 20.89 -14.00 -3.64
N SER A 462 21.19 -15.01 -4.47
CA SER A 462 21.19 -14.87 -5.93
C SER A 462 19.78 -14.69 -6.47
N PHE A 463 18.82 -15.46 -5.96
CA PHE A 463 17.40 -15.28 -6.27
C PHE A 463 16.93 -13.85 -5.95
N GLU A 464 17.26 -13.34 -4.76
CA GLU A 464 16.87 -12.00 -4.35
C GLU A 464 17.46 -10.91 -5.24
N GLU A 465 18.68 -11.07 -5.72
CA GLU A 465 19.30 -10.11 -6.64
C GLU A 465 18.56 -10.05 -7.99
N ARG A 466 18.16 -11.21 -8.52
CA ARG A 466 17.31 -11.27 -9.72
C ARG A 466 15.95 -10.63 -9.47
N TRP A 467 15.34 -10.90 -8.32
CA TRP A 467 14.09 -10.28 -7.91
C TRP A 467 14.22 -8.74 -7.79
N ARG A 468 15.29 -8.22 -7.17
CA ARG A 468 15.54 -6.76 -7.08
C ARG A 468 15.67 -6.13 -8.46
N THR A 469 16.39 -6.81 -9.37
CA THR A 469 16.57 -6.37 -10.75
C THR A 469 15.25 -6.33 -11.50
N TRP A 470 14.40 -7.35 -11.34
CA TRP A 470 13.04 -7.34 -11.89
C TRP A 470 12.20 -6.20 -11.32
N LEU A 471 12.26 -6.00 -10.00
CA LEU A 471 11.44 -5.03 -9.31
C LEU A 471 11.80 -3.60 -9.73
N VAL A 472 13.09 -3.25 -9.68
CA VAL A 472 13.61 -1.91 -10.02
C VAL A 472 13.60 -1.69 -11.54
N GLY A 473 13.72 -2.75 -12.33
CA GLY A 473 13.97 -2.68 -13.76
C GLY A 473 15.41 -2.27 -14.06
N LEU A 474 15.70 -2.02 -15.34
CA LEU A 474 16.97 -1.39 -15.71
C LEU A 474 16.96 0.05 -15.21
N PRO A 475 17.86 0.46 -14.31
CA PRO A 475 17.90 1.83 -13.83
C PRO A 475 18.21 2.75 -15.02
N PRO A 476 17.60 3.95 -15.07
CA PRO A 476 17.99 4.94 -16.07
C PRO A 476 19.46 5.31 -15.86
N GLY A 477 20.19 5.46 -16.98
CA GLY A 477 21.55 5.98 -16.93
C GLY A 477 21.57 7.41 -16.39
N LEU A 478 22.73 7.86 -15.92
CA LEU A 478 22.96 9.24 -15.48
C LEU A 478 22.48 10.27 -16.51
N VAL A 479 22.72 10.01 -17.81
CA VAL A 479 22.26 10.88 -18.89
C VAL A 479 20.73 11.01 -18.91
N GLN A 480 19.99 9.90 -18.83
CA GLN A 480 18.53 9.91 -18.84
C GLN A 480 17.95 10.62 -17.61
N ARG A 481 18.54 10.41 -16.43
CA ARG A 481 18.12 11.13 -15.20
C ARG A 481 18.31 12.64 -15.31
N LEU A 482 19.45 13.09 -15.83
CA LEU A 482 19.73 14.52 -16.02
C LEU A 482 18.83 15.18 -17.08
N GLN A 483 18.30 14.39 -18.02
CA GLN A 483 17.38 14.85 -19.07
C GLN A 483 15.90 14.74 -18.66
N GLN A 484 15.60 14.08 -17.55
CA GLN A 484 14.23 13.91 -17.08
C GLN A 484 13.65 15.25 -16.67
N LYS A 485 12.64 15.71 -17.42
CA LYS A 485 11.89 16.91 -17.06
C LYS A 485 10.91 16.57 -15.92
N PRO A 486 10.71 17.47 -14.96
CA PRO A 486 9.59 17.36 -14.03
C PRO A 486 8.29 17.17 -14.81
N THR A 487 7.45 16.23 -14.39
CA THR A 487 6.12 16.08 -14.99
C THR A 487 5.29 17.29 -14.55
N GLU A 488 4.88 18.12 -15.51
CA GLU A 488 3.95 19.22 -15.22
C GLU A 488 2.59 18.63 -14.83
N LEU A 489 2.05 19.12 -13.71
CA LEU A 489 0.71 18.74 -13.27
C LEU A 489 -0.34 19.47 -14.12
N ASP A 490 -1.48 18.82 -14.32
CA ASP A 490 -2.65 19.50 -14.88
C ASP A 490 -3.04 20.71 -14.02
N ARG A 491 -3.53 21.78 -14.65
CA ARG A 491 -3.86 23.04 -13.95
C ARG A 491 -4.93 22.84 -12.88
N GLU A 492 -5.92 21.99 -13.12
CA GLU A 492 -6.99 21.71 -12.17
C GLU A 492 -6.45 20.93 -10.96
N VAL A 493 -5.57 19.96 -11.21
CA VAL A 493 -4.85 19.22 -10.16
C VAL A 493 -4.03 20.19 -9.30
N GLN A 494 -3.23 21.05 -9.95
CA GLN A 494 -2.41 22.03 -9.26
C GLN A 494 -3.26 23.00 -8.41
N SER A 495 -4.37 23.49 -8.96
CA SER A 495 -5.29 24.39 -8.24
C SER A 495 -5.94 23.70 -7.03
N THR A 496 -6.32 22.43 -7.17
CA THR A 496 -6.93 21.65 -6.08
C THR A 496 -5.94 21.40 -4.95
N LEU A 497 -4.70 21.05 -5.27
CA LEU A 497 -3.64 20.85 -4.27
C LEU A 497 -3.31 22.15 -3.53
N GLN A 498 -3.21 23.28 -4.25
CA GLN A 498 -3.02 24.59 -3.63
C GLN A 498 -4.16 24.95 -2.68
N ALA A 499 -5.42 24.64 -3.03
CA ALA A 499 -6.57 24.87 -2.17
C ALA A 499 -6.53 23.96 -0.92
N LEU A 500 -6.16 22.69 -1.07
CA LEU A 500 -5.99 21.75 0.05
C LEU A 500 -4.85 22.20 0.99
N ASP A 501 -3.70 22.62 0.45
CA ASP A 501 -2.59 23.14 1.24
C ASP A 501 -2.99 24.40 2.01
N ALA A 502 -3.74 25.31 1.40
CA ALA A 502 -4.25 26.50 2.07
C ALA A 502 -5.23 26.17 3.19
N LEU A 503 -6.14 25.21 2.97
CA LEU A 503 -7.07 24.71 4.00
C LEU A 503 -6.29 24.12 5.18
N ARG A 504 -5.29 23.28 4.90
CA ARG A 504 -4.45 22.64 5.92
C ARG A 504 -3.58 23.64 6.67
N ALA A 505 -3.00 24.61 5.99
CA ALA A 505 -2.23 25.69 6.62
C ALA A 505 -3.09 26.51 7.59
N ASN A 506 -4.36 26.74 7.26
CA ASN A 506 -5.32 27.39 8.16
C ASN A 506 -5.66 26.49 9.37
N ALA A 507 -5.99 25.22 9.12
CA ALA A 507 -6.32 24.25 10.17
C ALA A 507 -5.17 24.05 11.18
N PHE A 508 -3.93 24.01 10.68
CA PHE A 508 -2.73 23.79 11.48
C PHE A 508 -1.96 25.07 11.81
N GLY A 509 -2.64 26.22 11.90
CA GLY A 509 -2.01 27.52 12.16
C GLY A 509 -1.22 27.62 13.49
N ALA A 510 -1.23 28.77 14.16
CA ALA A 510 -0.37 28.98 15.34
C ALA A 510 -0.56 27.95 16.48
N ALA A 511 -1.74 27.33 16.60
CA ALA A 511 -2.04 26.29 17.59
C ALA A 511 -1.31 24.95 17.34
N SER A 512 -0.81 24.70 16.14
CA SER A 512 -0.11 23.47 15.77
C SER A 512 1.39 23.68 15.57
N ALA A 513 2.06 24.33 16.53
CA ALA A 513 3.50 24.54 16.51
C ALA A 513 4.32 23.25 16.28
N TRP A 514 3.74 22.08 16.60
CA TRP A 514 4.31 20.75 16.36
C TRP A 514 4.40 20.35 14.88
N LEU A 515 3.72 21.06 13.98
CA LEU A 515 3.71 20.81 12.53
C LEU A 515 4.12 22.03 11.69
N ASN A 516 4.80 23.03 12.25
CA ASN A 516 5.18 24.24 11.51
C ASN A 516 6.63 24.14 10.95
N PRO A 517 6.86 24.24 9.62
CA PRO A 517 5.87 24.46 8.57
C PRO A 517 5.08 23.20 8.22
N VAL A 518 3.81 23.39 7.85
CA VAL A 518 2.95 22.30 7.35
C VAL A 518 3.54 21.84 6.03
N PRO A 519 3.95 20.57 5.89
CA PRO A 519 4.45 20.07 4.62
C PRO A 519 3.34 20.15 3.56
N PRO A 520 3.63 20.65 2.34
CA PRO A 520 2.66 20.64 1.26
C PRO A 520 2.32 19.20 0.86
N ILE A 521 1.06 18.98 0.48
CA ILE A 521 0.60 17.70 -0.02
C ILE A 521 1.16 17.45 -1.42
N SER A 522 1.74 16.28 -1.63
CA SER A 522 2.24 15.89 -2.96
C SER A 522 1.21 15.14 -3.79
N PHE A 523 1.33 15.23 -5.10
CA PHE A 523 0.50 14.51 -6.06
C PHE A 523 1.05 13.11 -6.34
N ASP A 524 0.18 12.10 -6.39
CA ASP A 524 0.54 10.76 -6.87
C ASP A 524 -0.19 10.44 -8.18
N ALA A 525 0.57 10.26 -9.26
CA ALA A 525 0.03 10.02 -10.60
C ALA A 525 -0.65 8.65 -10.73
N GLU A 526 -0.23 7.65 -9.95
CA GLU A 526 -0.81 6.31 -10.01
C GLU A 526 -2.13 6.24 -9.26
N LEU A 527 -2.19 6.82 -8.04
CA LEU A 527 -3.46 6.98 -7.32
C LEU A 527 -4.47 7.77 -8.15
N SER A 528 -4.01 8.84 -8.80
CA SER A 528 -4.87 9.68 -9.65
C SER A 528 -5.48 8.92 -10.83
N ARG A 529 -4.77 7.93 -11.40
CA ARG A 529 -5.37 7.04 -12.41
C ARG A 529 -6.50 6.19 -11.82
N GLY A 530 -6.35 5.71 -10.58
CA GLY A 530 -7.42 5.03 -9.84
C GLY A 530 -8.62 5.94 -9.60
N CYS A 531 -8.39 7.14 -9.06
CA CYS A 531 -9.44 8.14 -8.85
C CYS A 531 -10.17 8.50 -10.16
N GLN A 532 -9.42 8.65 -11.25
CA GLN A 532 -9.98 8.96 -12.57
C GLN A 532 -10.84 7.80 -13.10
N ALA A 533 -10.41 6.56 -12.91
CA ALA A 533 -11.18 5.38 -13.28
C ALA A 533 -12.49 5.32 -12.49
N HIS A 534 -12.43 5.55 -11.17
CA HIS A 534 -13.59 5.54 -10.29
C HIS A 534 -14.58 6.67 -10.58
N ALA A 535 -14.09 7.89 -10.83
CA ALA A 535 -14.93 9.00 -11.25
C ALA A 535 -15.66 8.68 -12.57
N ALA A 536 -14.96 8.08 -13.53
CA ALA A 536 -15.56 7.67 -14.80
C ALA A 536 -16.59 6.54 -14.64
N TYR A 537 -16.36 5.64 -13.69
CA TYR A 537 -17.29 4.58 -13.31
C TYR A 537 -18.60 5.17 -12.76
N LEU A 538 -18.53 6.04 -11.75
CA LEU A 538 -19.72 6.64 -11.12
C LEU A 538 -20.55 7.51 -12.09
N VAL A 539 -19.91 8.15 -13.08
CA VAL A 539 -20.63 8.86 -14.17
C VAL A 539 -21.48 7.92 -15.02
N ARG A 540 -21.06 6.66 -15.18
CA ARG A 540 -21.79 5.65 -15.96
C ARG A 540 -22.83 4.90 -15.13
N HIS A 541 -22.69 4.91 -13.81
CA HIS A 541 -23.54 4.21 -12.83
C HIS A 541 -24.11 5.18 -11.78
N PRO A 542 -24.89 6.20 -12.19
CA PRO A 542 -25.36 7.27 -11.30
C PRO A 542 -26.27 6.79 -10.16
N GLU A 543 -26.86 5.59 -10.28
CA GLU A 543 -27.63 4.96 -9.21
C GLU A 543 -26.80 4.58 -7.97
N GLN A 544 -25.48 4.41 -8.12
CA GLN A 544 -24.57 4.16 -7.00
C GLN A 544 -24.13 5.45 -6.31
N SER A 545 -24.03 6.56 -7.06
CA SER A 545 -23.52 7.86 -6.58
C SER A 545 -24.30 8.48 -5.41
N ALA A 546 -25.54 8.04 -5.17
CA ALA A 546 -26.42 8.56 -4.12
C ALA A 546 -26.60 7.60 -2.93
N ARG A 547 -25.82 6.50 -2.86
CA ARG A 547 -26.01 5.43 -1.88
C ARG A 547 -24.72 5.12 -1.15
N TRP A 548 -24.82 4.91 0.16
CA TRP A 548 -23.74 4.37 0.97
C TRP A 548 -23.99 2.88 1.27
N PRO A 549 -22.96 2.03 1.24
CA PRO A 549 -21.57 2.30 0.85
C PRO A 549 -21.33 2.30 -0.68
N ASP A 550 -22.37 2.08 -1.49
CA ASP A 550 -22.28 1.83 -2.94
C ASP A 550 -21.46 2.86 -3.73
N VAL A 551 -21.43 4.14 -3.35
CA VAL A 551 -20.63 5.19 -4.01
C VAL A 551 -19.12 4.97 -3.88
N HIS A 552 -18.68 4.20 -2.88
CA HIS A 552 -17.28 3.80 -2.68
C HIS A 552 -16.94 2.44 -3.28
N GLU A 553 -17.92 1.76 -3.88
CA GLU A 553 -17.77 0.43 -4.45
C GLU A 553 -17.94 0.46 -5.98
N GLU A 554 -17.16 -0.36 -6.68
CA GLU A 554 -17.43 -0.66 -8.09
C GLU A 554 -18.03 -2.06 -8.19
N ASN A 555 -19.12 -2.21 -8.93
CA ASN A 555 -19.73 -3.51 -9.21
C ASN A 555 -18.86 -4.28 -10.22
N PRO A 556 -18.26 -5.41 -9.82
CA PRO A 556 -17.36 -6.19 -10.67
C PRO A 556 -18.04 -6.86 -11.87
N ASP A 557 -19.38 -6.93 -11.90
CA ASP A 557 -20.12 -7.40 -13.08
C ASP A 557 -20.24 -6.33 -14.18
N HIS A 558 -19.92 -5.06 -13.89
CA HIS A 558 -19.94 -4.00 -14.89
C HIS A 558 -18.68 -4.02 -15.78
N ALA A 559 -18.86 -3.80 -17.07
CA ALA A 559 -17.79 -3.97 -18.06
C ALA A 559 -16.63 -2.97 -17.91
N ASP A 560 -16.88 -1.87 -17.21
CA ASP A 560 -16.00 -0.74 -17.01
C ASP A 560 -15.41 -0.64 -15.58
N TRP A 561 -15.67 -1.64 -14.75
CA TRP A 561 -15.01 -1.86 -13.46
C TRP A 561 -13.49 -1.95 -13.59
N SER A 562 -12.76 -1.48 -12.59
CA SER A 562 -11.31 -1.66 -12.50
C SER A 562 -10.83 -1.83 -11.06
N ALA A 563 -9.78 -2.63 -10.84
CA ALA A 563 -9.23 -2.84 -9.50
C ALA A 563 -8.64 -1.54 -8.91
N ALA A 564 -8.06 -0.70 -9.76
CA ALA A 564 -7.53 0.60 -9.35
C ALA A 564 -8.66 1.59 -9.00
N GLY A 565 -9.77 1.55 -9.72
CA GLY A 565 -10.95 2.35 -9.42
C GLY A 565 -11.66 1.89 -8.15
N ALA A 566 -11.86 0.58 -7.99
CA ALA A 566 -12.39 -0.01 -6.75
C ALA A 566 -11.51 0.31 -5.52
N TRP A 567 -10.17 0.24 -5.68
CA TRP A 567 -9.23 0.68 -4.64
C TRP A 567 -9.45 2.17 -4.32
N ALA A 568 -9.44 3.04 -5.33
CA ALA A 568 -9.62 4.47 -5.12
C ALA A 568 -10.96 4.79 -4.46
N GLY A 569 -12.06 4.17 -4.88
CA GLY A 569 -13.38 4.33 -4.27
C GLY A 569 -13.36 4.09 -2.76
N GLY A 570 -12.79 2.95 -2.33
CA GLY A 570 -12.68 2.61 -0.91
C GLY A 570 -11.75 3.48 -0.07
N HIS A 571 -10.88 4.31 -0.69
CA HIS A 571 -9.89 5.15 -0.01
C HIS A 571 -10.07 6.65 -0.29
N SER A 572 -11.15 7.05 -0.95
CA SER A 572 -11.36 8.43 -1.37
C SER A 572 -12.46 9.14 -0.61
N VAL A 573 -12.36 10.46 -0.58
CA VAL A 573 -13.53 11.33 -0.46
C VAL A 573 -14.10 11.56 -1.86
N ILE A 574 -15.43 11.49 -2.00
CA ILE A 574 -16.11 11.51 -3.30
C ILE A 574 -17.16 12.62 -3.29
N ALA A 575 -17.18 13.43 -4.34
CA ALA A 575 -18.17 14.49 -4.53
C ALA A 575 -18.85 14.29 -5.87
N CYS A 576 -20.16 14.03 -5.84
CA CYS A 576 -21.01 14.00 -7.02
C CYS A 576 -21.74 15.36 -7.17
N GLY A 577 -21.84 15.88 -8.39
CA GLY A 577 -22.37 17.21 -8.66
C GLY A 577 -21.35 18.35 -8.49
N ALA A 578 -20.08 18.06 -8.22
CA ALA A 578 -19.03 19.07 -8.05
C ALA A 578 -18.44 19.48 -9.40
N LYS A 579 -18.34 20.80 -9.65
CA LYS A 579 -17.81 21.32 -10.92
C LYS A 579 -16.32 21.04 -11.12
N ASN A 580 -15.56 21.05 -10.02
CA ASN A 580 -14.11 20.96 -10.02
C ASN A 580 -13.59 20.59 -8.62
N GLY A 581 -12.29 20.35 -8.49
CA GLY A 581 -11.71 19.86 -7.24
C GLY A 581 -11.80 20.88 -6.10
N ALA A 582 -11.64 22.17 -6.40
CA ALA A 582 -11.83 23.23 -5.40
C ALA A 582 -13.26 23.27 -4.82
N THR A 583 -14.29 23.12 -5.67
CA THR A 583 -15.68 23.07 -5.22
C THR A 583 -15.97 21.80 -4.40
N ALA A 584 -15.37 20.68 -4.79
CA ALA A 584 -15.46 19.42 -4.04
C ALA A 584 -14.84 19.56 -2.63
N LEU A 585 -13.65 20.16 -2.52
CA LEU A 585 -12.99 20.43 -1.24
C LEU A 585 -13.88 21.25 -0.29
N HIS A 586 -14.51 22.32 -0.77
CA HIS A 586 -15.45 23.09 0.05
C HIS A 586 -16.65 22.27 0.51
N SER A 587 -17.17 21.38 -0.34
CA SER A 587 -18.30 20.52 -0.02
C SER A 587 -17.92 19.49 1.05
N TRP A 588 -16.79 18.79 0.88
CA TRP A 588 -16.28 17.83 1.86
C TRP A 588 -15.98 18.48 3.21
N MET A 589 -15.40 19.69 3.22
CA MET A 589 -15.16 20.44 4.46
C MET A 589 -16.46 20.80 5.20
N GLY A 590 -17.61 20.84 4.51
CA GLY A 590 -18.94 21.03 5.09
C GLY A 590 -19.59 19.77 5.68
N THR A 591 -18.90 18.62 5.61
CA THR A 591 -19.33 17.32 6.17
C THR A 591 -18.49 16.95 7.41
N PHE A 592 -18.93 15.93 8.15
CA PHE A 592 -18.23 15.37 9.31
C PHE A 592 -17.12 14.39 8.89
N TYR A 593 -17.43 13.28 8.20
CA TYR A 593 -16.45 12.20 7.96
C TYR A 593 -15.36 12.60 6.95
N HIS A 594 -15.72 13.21 5.81
CA HIS A 594 -14.71 13.57 4.80
C HIS A 594 -13.67 14.57 5.34
N ARG A 595 -14.09 15.47 6.23
CA ARG A 595 -13.20 16.44 6.86
C ARG A 595 -12.11 15.77 7.70
N LEU A 596 -12.43 14.65 8.35
CA LEU A 596 -11.46 13.92 9.18
C LEU A 596 -10.23 13.52 8.36
N LEU A 597 -10.46 13.00 7.16
CA LEU A 597 -9.40 12.56 6.25
C LEU A 597 -8.59 13.74 5.67
N LEU A 598 -9.27 14.82 5.25
CA LEU A 598 -8.61 15.99 4.64
C LEU A 598 -7.72 16.75 5.62
N LEU A 599 -8.09 16.76 6.90
CA LEU A 599 -7.36 17.43 7.97
C LEU A 599 -6.47 16.49 8.78
N ASP A 600 -6.35 15.22 8.38
CA ASP A 600 -5.44 14.29 9.04
C ASP A 600 -4.00 14.84 8.94
N PRO A 601 -3.31 15.10 10.06
CA PRO A 601 -1.92 15.59 10.03
C PRO A 601 -0.93 14.65 9.38
N GLY A 602 -1.33 13.39 9.19
CA GLY A 602 -0.60 12.38 8.50
C GLY A 602 -0.78 12.40 6.98
N LEU A 603 -1.81 13.05 6.44
CA LEU A 603 -1.98 13.12 4.98
C LEU A 603 -0.75 13.76 4.33
N VAL A 604 -0.07 13.02 3.44
CA VAL A 604 1.17 13.45 2.78
C VAL A 604 1.04 13.51 1.25
N ARG A 605 0.23 12.63 0.66
CA ARG A 605 -0.02 12.58 -0.78
C ARG A 605 -1.48 12.30 -1.07
N VAL A 606 -1.92 12.68 -2.26
CA VAL A 606 -3.28 12.38 -2.74
C VAL A 606 -3.27 11.91 -4.19
N GLY A 607 -4.24 11.08 -4.53
CA GLY A 607 -4.70 10.92 -5.91
C GLY A 607 -5.87 11.87 -6.17
N LEU A 608 -5.97 12.42 -7.39
CA LEU A 608 -7.13 13.20 -7.81
C LEU A 608 -7.57 12.77 -9.20
N GLY A 609 -8.87 12.52 -9.35
CA GLY A 609 -9.49 12.22 -10.63
C GLY A 609 -10.84 12.90 -10.74
N GLN A 610 -11.18 13.34 -11.95
CA GLN A 610 -12.47 13.97 -12.22
C GLN A 610 -13.05 13.47 -13.54
N SER A 611 -14.31 13.11 -13.53
CA SER A 611 -15.08 12.83 -14.73
C SER A 611 -16.41 13.56 -14.65
N ARG A 612 -16.66 14.50 -15.57
CA ARG A 612 -17.81 15.40 -15.53
C ARG A 612 -17.92 16.08 -14.15
N ASP A 613 -19.03 15.86 -13.45
CA ASP A 613 -19.37 16.42 -12.15
C ASP A 613 -19.06 15.46 -10.98
N VAL A 614 -18.31 14.38 -11.22
CA VAL A 614 -17.81 13.48 -10.18
C VAL A 614 -16.32 13.76 -9.94
N VAL A 615 -15.99 14.15 -8.72
CA VAL A 615 -14.60 14.34 -8.26
C VAL A 615 -14.29 13.29 -7.19
N VAL A 616 -13.16 12.61 -7.36
CA VAL A 616 -12.65 11.59 -6.45
C VAL A 616 -11.25 12.01 -6.01
N LEU A 617 -11.05 12.14 -4.70
CA LEU A 617 -9.75 12.43 -4.10
C LEU A 617 -9.37 11.33 -3.13
N ASP A 618 -8.33 10.56 -3.47
CA ASP A 618 -7.79 9.53 -2.59
C ASP A 618 -6.98 10.20 -1.47
N SER A 619 -7.60 10.30 -0.30
CA SER A 619 -7.01 10.83 0.93
C SER A 619 -6.76 9.73 1.97
N GLY A 620 -7.05 8.47 1.66
CA GLY A 620 -6.95 7.34 2.58
C GLY A 620 -5.72 6.48 2.34
N SER A 621 -5.25 6.38 1.09
CA SER A 621 -4.12 5.52 0.74
C SER A 621 -2.77 6.02 1.25
N MET A 622 -2.65 7.34 1.51
CA MET A 622 -1.37 8.02 1.75
C MET A 622 -1.39 8.90 3.01
N VAL A 623 -1.79 8.29 4.11
CA VAL A 623 -1.84 8.91 5.44
C VAL A 623 -0.78 8.31 6.35
N ALA A 624 0.08 9.16 6.87
CA ALA A 624 1.07 8.83 7.88
C ALA A 624 0.43 8.54 9.23
N SER A 625 0.57 7.31 9.71
CA SER A 625 0.33 7.06 11.13
C SER A 625 1.28 7.94 11.97
N ARG A 626 0.68 8.66 12.91
CA ARG A 626 1.38 9.54 13.85
C ARG A 626 1.33 8.94 15.24
N GLN A 627 2.50 8.79 15.85
CA GLN A 627 2.66 8.25 17.21
C GLN A 627 2.78 9.35 18.26
N ASP A 628 2.93 10.60 17.82
CA ASP A 628 2.95 11.78 18.67
C ASP A 628 1.53 12.27 18.99
N SER A 629 1.38 12.94 20.13
CA SER A 629 0.12 13.59 20.48
C SER A 629 -0.08 14.83 19.63
N TRP A 630 -1.19 14.88 18.91
CA TRP A 630 -1.59 16.04 18.12
C TRP A 630 -3.07 16.36 18.36
N HIS A 631 -3.49 17.55 17.94
CA HIS A 631 -4.90 17.91 17.89
C HIS A 631 -5.15 18.82 16.69
N VAL A 632 -6.35 18.72 16.12
CA VAL A 632 -6.81 19.57 15.03
C VAL A 632 -8.23 20.01 15.34
N ALA A 633 -8.41 21.32 15.55
CA ALA A 633 -9.72 21.92 15.70
C ALA A 633 -10.14 22.55 14.37
N TRP A 634 -11.37 22.26 13.93
CA TRP A 634 -11.98 22.94 12.80
C TRP A 634 -13.41 23.36 13.11
N PRO A 635 -13.77 24.63 12.85
CA PRO A 635 -12.89 25.75 12.45
C PRO A 635 -11.78 26.04 13.49
N PRO A 636 -10.61 26.58 13.10
CA PRO A 636 -9.59 27.01 14.05
C PRO A 636 -10.07 28.24 14.83
N ASP A 637 -9.43 28.48 15.98
CA ASP A 637 -9.74 29.62 16.84
C ASP A 637 -9.63 30.95 16.09
N GLY A 638 -10.60 31.83 16.28
CA GLY A 638 -10.68 33.13 15.62
C GLY A 638 -11.05 33.11 14.12
N MET A 639 -11.35 31.95 13.52
CA MET A 639 -11.79 31.90 12.12
C MET A 639 -13.09 32.69 11.92
N THR A 640 -13.10 33.60 10.93
CA THR A 640 -14.30 34.31 10.48
C THR A 640 -14.88 33.66 9.24
N ASP A 641 -16.11 34.07 8.87
CA ASP A 641 -16.78 33.63 7.63
C ASP A 641 -16.92 32.11 7.50
N VAL A 642 -17.01 31.43 8.65
CA VAL A 642 -17.31 30.00 8.72
C VAL A 642 -18.70 29.78 8.11
N PRO A 643 -18.86 28.82 7.17
CA PRO A 643 -20.18 28.48 6.68
C PRO A 643 -21.09 28.07 7.83
N VAL A 644 -22.40 28.23 7.67
CA VAL A 644 -23.38 28.01 8.77
C VAL A 644 -24.29 26.82 8.52
N ARG A 645 -24.07 26.07 7.43
CA ARG A 645 -24.92 24.93 7.03
C ARG A 645 -24.10 23.67 6.86
N PHE A 646 -24.67 22.56 7.29
CA PHE A 646 -24.17 21.23 6.99
C PHE A 646 -24.33 20.90 5.50
N VAL A 647 -23.35 20.23 4.91
CA VAL A 647 -23.48 19.61 3.58
C VAL A 647 -23.94 18.17 3.80
N PRO A 648 -25.10 17.75 3.27
CA PRO A 648 -25.59 16.39 3.48
C PRO A 648 -24.53 15.35 3.12
N GLU A 649 -24.30 14.39 4.01
CA GLU A 649 -23.35 13.31 3.79
C GLU A 649 -23.99 11.95 4.03
N LEU A 650 -23.42 10.95 3.35
CA LEU A 650 -23.67 9.55 3.60
C LEU A 650 -22.33 8.88 3.94
N PRO A 651 -22.27 8.05 4.98
CA PRO A 651 -23.37 7.70 5.89
C PRO A 651 -23.75 8.87 6.81
N ASN A 652 -25.01 8.89 7.28
CA ASN A 652 -25.47 9.95 8.18
C ASN A 652 -24.75 9.83 9.54
N PRO A 653 -24.06 10.89 10.03
CA PRO A 653 -23.40 10.88 11.34
C PRO A 653 -24.36 10.64 12.50
N VAL A 654 -25.64 11.00 12.35
CA VAL A 654 -26.71 10.75 13.33
C VAL A 654 -27.86 10.05 12.60
N PRO A 655 -27.86 8.71 12.53
CA PRO A 655 -28.86 7.95 11.77
C PRO A 655 -30.30 8.32 12.13
N GLY A 656 -31.13 8.55 11.12
CA GLY A 656 -32.56 8.88 11.27
C GLY A 656 -32.90 10.37 11.34
N GLU A 657 -31.91 11.23 11.52
CA GLU A 657 -32.10 12.68 11.63
C GLU A 657 -32.04 13.42 10.27
N ASP A 658 -32.74 14.55 10.16
CA ASP A 658 -32.77 15.42 8.98
C ASP A 658 -31.57 16.39 8.94
N GLN A 659 -30.59 16.07 8.10
CA GLN A 659 -29.35 16.84 7.95
C GLN A 659 -29.58 18.27 7.37
N ALA A 660 -30.71 18.53 6.71
CA ALA A 660 -30.98 19.86 6.14
C ALA A 660 -31.20 20.94 7.21
N GLN A 661 -31.47 20.52 8.46
CA GLN A 661 -31.67 21.42 9.61
C GLN A 661 -30.38 21.69 10.37
N TRP A 662 -29.26 21.06 9.98
CA TRP A 662 -28.03 21.11 10.74
C TRP A 662 -27.17 22.33 10.42
N GLY A 663 -26.54 22.86 11.47
CA GLY A 663 -25.48 23.84 11.35
C GLY A 663 -24.18 23.21 10.84
N TYR A 664 -23.20 24.06 10.53
CA TYR A 664 -21.89 23.59 10.05
C TYR A 664 -21.19 22.69 11.09
N PRO A 665 -20.54 21.58 10.67
CA PRO A 665 -19.92 20.68 11.63
C PRO A 665 -18.74 21.36 12.32
N ILE A 666 -18.55 21.06 13.61
CA ILE A 666 -17.36 21.43 14.38
C ILE A 666 -16.66 20.12 14.77
N THR A 667 -15.36 20.05 14.55
CA THR A 667 -14.57 18.83 14.79
C THR A 667 -13.35 19.12 15.64
N LEU A 668 -13.11 18.27 16.63
CA LEU A 668 -11.84 18.18 17.36
C LEU A 668 -11.27 16.79 17.11
N GLN A 669 -10.18 16.71 16.37
CA GLN A 669 -9.43 15.48 16.15
C GLN A 669 -8.28 15.42 17.15
N LEU A 670 -8.00 14.24 17.68
CA LEU A 670 -6.95 14.01 18.66
C LEU A 670 -6.09 12.82 18.22
N GLY A 671 -4.77 13.00 18.25
CA GLY A 671 -3.80 11.94 17.96
C GLY A 671 -3.55 10.98 19.13
N VAL A 672 -2.72 9.97 18.89
CA VAL A 672 -2.31 8.98 19.90
C VAL A 672 -1.71 9.69 21.11
N ARG A 673 -2.33 9.50 22.28
CA ARG A 673 -1.85 10.06 23.55
C ARG A 673 -0.98 9.04 24.27
N THR A 674 0.18 9.49 24.73
CA THR A 674 1.12 8.69 25.53
C THR A 674 0.65 8.48 26.98
N SER A 675 -0.37 9.22 27.43
CA SER A 675 -1.00 9.06 28.74
C SER A 675 -2.33 8.33 28.63
N HIS A 676 -2.59 7.40 29.54
CA HIS A 676 -3.84 6.61 29.65
C HIS A 676 -5.09 7.44 29.99
N ASN A 677 -4.99 8.77 30.04
CA ASN A 677 -6.11 9.64 30.36
C ASN A 677 -6.63 10.29 29.07
N GLU A 678 -7.71 9.72 28.54
CA GLU A 678 -8.51 10.39 27.53
C GLU A 678 -8.96 11.77 28.06
N PRO A 679 -8.85 12.83 27.25
CA PRO A 679 -9.31 14.13 27.69
C PRO A 679 -10.84 14.11 27.83
N GLU A 680 -11.34 14.72 28.89
CA GLU A 680 -12.76 15.07 28.95
C GLU A 680 -13.02 16.18 27.92
N VAL A 681 -13.76 15.85 26.86
CA VAL A 681 -14.15 16.80 25.82
C VAL A 681 -15.58 17.23 26.08
N THR A 682 -15.81 18.54 26.12
CA THR A 682 -17.15 19.12 26.20
C THR A 682 -17.37 20.07 25.03
N MET A 683 -18.58 20.11 24.50
CA MET A 683 -18.97 21.05 23.44
C MET A 683 -20.10 21.95 23.93
N ARG A 684 -19.95 23.26 23.67
CA ARG A 684 -20.97 24.27 23.97
C ARG A 684 -21.03 25.26 22.81
N LEU A 685 -22.23 25.51 22.31
CA LEU A 685 -22.51 26.54 21.32
C LEU A 685 -23.43 27.59 21.94
N ASN A 686 -23.08 28.87 21.84
CA ASN A 686 -23.86 29.97 22.40
C ASN A 686 -24.08 31.07 21.36
N GLU A 687 -25.22 31.76 21.42
CA GLU A 687 -25.51 32.91 20.57
C GLU A 687 -24.65 34.13 20.97
N GLY A 688 -23.82 34.62 20.03
CA GLY A 688 -23.04 35.86 20.18
C GLY A 688 -21.83 35.74 21.11
N ALA A 689 -22.05 35.62 22.41
CA ALA A 689 -21.01 35.58 23.44
C ALA A 689 -20.99 34.26 24.21
N ALA A 690 -19.91 33.96 24.94
CA ALA A 690 -19.78 32.74 25.76
C ALA A 690 -20.86 32.60 26.84
N THR A 691 -21.46 33.71 27.27
CA THR A 691 -22.58 33.78 28.22
C THR A 691 -23.95 33.91 27.54
N GLY A 692 -23.98 33.84 26.21
CA GLY A 692 -25.19 33.91 25.41
C GLY A 692 -26.10 32.69 25.59
N LYS A 693 -27.24 32.71 24.92
CA LYS A 693 -28.19 31.60 24.95
C LYS A 693 -27.54 30.35 24.35
N ALA A 694 -27.58 29.24 25.07
CA ALA A 694 -27.09 27.97 24.58
C ALA A 694 -27.92 27.47 23.38
N VAL A 695 -27.22 27.01 22.35
CA VAL A 695 -27.78 26.41 21.14
C VAL A 695 -27.64 24.89 21.27
N PRO A 696 -28.73 24.11 21.07
CA PRO A 696 -28.66 22.66 21.05
C PRO A 696 -27.66 22.16 20.01
N CYS A 697 -26.89 21.14 20.35
CA CYS A 697 -25.93 20.53 19.44
C CYS A 697 -25.89 19.01 19.64
N TRP A 698 -25.69 18.29 18.54
CA TRP A 698 -25.35 16.87 18.58
C TRP A 698 -23.87 16.75 18.96
N PHE A 699 -23.58 16.01 20.02
CA PHE A 699 -22.20 15.74 20.44
C PHE A 699 -21.85 14.29 20.15
N VAL A 700 -20.82 14.09 19.33
CA VAL A 700 -20.31 12.77 18.94
C VAL A 700 -18.92 12.61 19.54
N SER A 701 -18.70 11.54 20.29
CA SER A 701 -17.38 11.18 20.82
C SER A 701 -17.08 9.69 20.59
N PRO A 702 -15.82 9.25 20.67
CA PRO A 702 -15.49 7.83 20.59
C PRO A 702 -16.22 6.97 21.64
N GLN A 703 -16.49 7.52 22.82
CA GLN A 703 -17.20 6.82 23.92
C GLN A 703 -18.72 6.85 23.73
N GLN A 704 -19.23 7.82 22.97
CA GLN A 704 -20.65 8.00 22.67
C GLN A 704 -20.83 8.27 21.17
N PRO A 705 -20.50 7.30 20.29
CA PRO A 705 -20.68 7.47 18.87
C PRO A 705 -22.17 7.46 18.55
N THR A 706 -22.62 8.43 17.75
CA THR A 706 -24.01 8.52 17.27
C THR A 706 -24.30 7.52 16.16
N ASN A 707 -23.27 7.09 15.40
CA ASN A 707 -23.37 6.03 14.42
C ASN A 707 -22.33 4.92 14.72
N ARG A 708 -22.76 3.88 15.44
CA ARG A 708 -21.90 2.77 15.87
C ARG A 708 -21.47 1.81 14.75
N ASP A 709 -22.18 1.79 13.62
CA ASP A 709 -21.87 0.87 12.52
C ASP A 709 -20.64 1.30 11.71
N ILE A 710 -20.31 2.59 11.74
CA ILE A 710 -19.25 3.20 10.93
C ILE A 710 -18.23 3.96 11.75
N ALA A 711 -18.51 4.23 13.03
CA ALA A 711 -17.57 4.93 13.89
C ALA A 711 -16.25 4.14 13.89
N PRO A 712 -15.13 4.74 13.46
CA PRO A 712 -13.89 4.00 13.27
C PRO A 712 -13.43 3.38 14.60
N GLU A 713 -13.37 2.05 14.66
CA GLU A 713 -12.99 1.29 15.87
C GLU A 713 -11.55 1.58 16.34
N ALA A 714 -10.70 2.21 15.52
CA ALA A 714 -9.25 2.35 15.76
C ALA A 714 -8.64 3.73 15.45
N GLN A 715 -9.44 4.77 15.17
CA GLN A 715 -9.02 6.16 15.45
C GLN A 715 -9.32 6.56 16.91
N GLY A 716 -9.87 5.64 17.70
CA GLY A 716 -9.84 5.63 19.15
C GLY A 716 -8.90 4.53 19.67
N CYS A 717 -8.07 4.91 20.63
CA CYS A 717 -7.54 4.14 21.75
C CYS A 717 -7.48 2.61 21.68
N ARG A 718 -6.25 2.09 21.83
CA ARG A 718 -6.02 0.75 22.38
C ARG A 718 -6.71 0.63 23.75
N ASP A 719 -7.61 -0.34 23.88
CA ASP A 719 -8.15 -0.79 25.15
C ASP A 719 -7.13 -1.67 25.90
N ARG A 720 -6.96 -1.43 27.22
CA ARG A 720 -6.97 -2.49 28.24
C ARG A 720 -7.36 -1.94 29.62
N SER A 721 -8.62 -2.16 29.96
CA SER A 721 -9.14 -2.72 31.23
C SER A 721 -8.87 -2.01 32.57
N ARG A 722 -9.94 -1.52 33.22
CA ARG A 722 -10.57 -2.09 34.45
C ARG A 722 -11.52 -1.06 35.09
N LEU A 723 -12.81 -1.38 35.22
CA LEU A 723 -13.66 -0.91 36.33
C LEU A 723 -14.97 -1.70 36.42
N ALA A 724 -14.93 -2.71 37.28
CA ALA A 724 -16.03 -3.20 38.14
C ALA A 724 -15.29 -3.62 39.42
N ASP A 725 -15.38 -2.90 40.54
CA ASP A 725 -16.46 -2.78 41.53
C ASP A 725 -16.06 -1.61 42.48
N ALA A 726 -16.86 -0.89 43.26
CA ALA A 726 -18.26 -0.88 43.63
C ALA A 726 -18.56 0.48 44.32
N LEU A 727 -19.76 1.02 44.12
CA LEU A 727 -20.44 1.82 45.14
C LEU A 727 -21.28 0.86 45.97
N GLY A 728 -20.98 0.74 47.26
CA GLY A 728 -21.70 -0.15 48.16
C GLY A 728 -21.19 -0.21 49.61
N SER A 729 -20.72 0.90 50.19
CA SER A 729 -20.75 1.23 51.64
C SER A 729 -20.05 2.56 51.90
#